data_AF-A0A954GS67-F1
#
_entry.id   AF-A0A954GS67-F1
#
_cell.length_a   1.000
_cell.length_b   1.000
_cell.length_c   1.000
_cell.angle_alpha   90.00
_cell.angle_beta   90.00
_cell.angle_gamma   90.00
#
_symmetry.space_group_name_H-M   'P 1'
#
loop_
_entity.id
_entity.type
_entity.pdbx_description
1 polymer ?
#
loop_
_entity_poly.entity_id
_entity_poly.type
_entity_poly.pdbx_seq_one_letter_code
_entity_poly.pdbx_strand_id
1 'polypeptide(L)'
;RGGFANVRFGKGETFGFETWVKFKTIGKGEIVYVLGKGRHVKHGEDFGEDNQNYSIRFQGTGGGAQFGILFTSEHPDTGERAWHRWWSDPAIPTSGWHHVALEFTFGKGDSLRAYIDGKPVTGKWSESGPTDLPPVQDADDLVIGTGYARSEGSSFRGWLDDLAIYRAGFDPAEIAQRYQYVPPPPTVSPEMIPPGKVLVQISEKGVPEASGWPDEPEVTESYEEAVFGFFEVPHKYVSTGVRGDRANPSHVRASAMVKLPAGKHRMLLRGRGLSRLYLDGKKLLETPPRTTDSGGYTPLAEQDNYLDLGPDFRFAPPGNRDVWCEFESEGGEHFVILETMLGNVVGKNKQRPELGETVVAVSLEGSETWSLLSPDSRHVPYTDDGWAAYEAERREWLSAVNARARAQCREQNADYWNKRRAAAERWLAAIDRVTVPALPEGYPAQNEIDHFLNARIAEVAAEVEQSDAGEIDYYRDVQPILEAHCYDCHQGGKAQGGLRINEHQSMLAGGESQEPAIVPGKVDESALIQRITSSDENIVMPPKGDPLSAVEIDILKRWVNSGAAWPQFNVSRLELNPLADDLAFLRRVTLDTVGVTPTEEEITAFQHDDPATRRRNVIDRLLADQRWADHWMGYWLDVLAENPNVINPTLNNTGPFRWWLYESLLDNKPADLFVTELIRMEGSER
;
A
#
# COMPACT_ATOMS: atom_id res chain seq x y z
N ARG A 1 -8.49 -36.35 -43.96
CA ARG A 1 -8.11 -36.42 -45.40
C ARG A 1 -9.38 -36.49 -46.23
N GLY A 2 -9.80 -35.39 -46.85
CA GLY A 2 -11.12 -35.31 -47.47
C GLY A 2 -11.51 -33.94 -48.03
N GLY A 3 -10.59 -33.24 -48.70
CA GLY A 3 -10.89 -32.02 -49.46
C GLY A 3 -9.93 -31.86 -50.63
N PHE A 4 -10.46 -31.49 -51.80
CA PHE A 4 -9.70 -31.24 -53.04
C PHE A 4 -9.19 -29.79 -53.16
N ALA A 5 -9.26 -29.00 -52.07
CA ALA A 5 -8.84 -27.61 -52.09
C ALA A 5 -7.31 -27.54 -52.17
N ASN A 6 -6.79 -27.18 -53.34
CA ASN A 6 -5.38 -26.88 -53.49
C ASN A 6 -5.07 -25.59 -52.72
N VAL A 7 -4.44 -25.71 -51.55
CA VAL A 7 -3.99 -24.58 -50.71
C VAL A 7 -2.46 -24.39 -50.80
N ARG A 8 -1.86 -24.74 -51.94
CA ARG A 8 -0.47 -24.42 -52.28
C ARG A 8 -0.40 -23.07 -52.95
N PHE A 9 0.63 -22.30 -52.63
CA PHE A 9 0.85 -20.96 -53.17
C PHE A 9 2.22 -20.89 -53.82
N GLY A 10 2.25 -20.55 -55.11
CA GLY A 10 3.47 -20.43 -55.90
C GLY A 10 3.96 -19.00 -56.09
N LYS A 11 5.02 -18.87 -56.90
CA LYS A 11 5.61 -17.57 -57.22
C LYS A 11 4.56 -16.71 -57.94
N GLY A 12 4.33 -15.50 -57.43
CA GLY A 12 3.32 -14.56 -57.92
C GLY A 12 1.90 -14.80 -57.40
N GLU A 13 1.64 -15.87 -56.65
CA GLU A 13 0.34 -16.10 -56.03
C GLU A 13 0.23 -15.38 -54.68
N THR A 14 -0.91 -14.73 -54.46
CA THR A 14 -1.20 -14.05 -53.19
C THR A 14 -1.89 -15.00 -52.22
N PHE A 15 -1.30 -15.15 -51.05
CA PHE A 15 -1.91 -15.76 -49.87
C PHE A 15 -2.60 -14.67 -49.05
N GLY A 16 -3.92 -14.71 -48.97
CA GLY A 16 -4.70 -13.91 -48.02
C GLY A 16 -5.18 -14.80 -46.88
N PHE A 17 -5.16 -14.30 -45.67
CA PHE A 17 -5.64 -14.99 -44.47
C PHE A 17 -6.39 -14.01 -43.57
N GLU A 18 -7.51 -14.43 -43.01
CA GLU A 18 -8.11 -13.74 -41.87
C GLU A 18 -8.77 -14.71 -40.88
N THR A 19 -8.91 -14.27 -39.64
CA THR A 19 -9.69 -14.97 -38.62
C THR A 19 -10.00 -14.02 -37.46
N TRP A 20 -11.07 -14.30 -36.74
CA TRP A 20 -11.25 -13.80 -35.39
C TRP A 20 -10.51 -14.69 -34.39
N VAL A 21 -9.82 -14.07 -33.44
CA VAL A 21 -9.03 -14.74 -32.42
C VAL A 21 -9.39 -14.23 -31.04
N LYS A 22 -9.56 -15.15 -30.08
CA LYS A 22 -9.65 -14.85 -28.66
C LYS A 22 -8.70 -15.75 -27.88
N PHE A 23 -7.78 -15.17 -27.14
CA PHE A 23 -6.81 -15.94 -26.36
C PHE A 23 -7.45 -16.44 -25.06
N LYS A 24 -7.19 -17.70 -24.71
CA LYS A 24 -7.40 -18.19 -23.33
C LYS A 24 -6.14 -17.92 -22.50
N THR A 25 -4.99 -18.32 -23.03
CA THR A 25 -3.67 -18.06 -22.43
C THR A 25 -2.58 -18.04 -23.51
N ILE A 26 -1.57 -17.18 -23.33
CA ILE A 26 -0.32 -17.22 -24.10
C ILE A 26 0.82 -16.66 -23.25
N GLY A 27 1.87 -17.46 -23.05
CA GLY A 27 3.02 -17.08 -22.23
C GLY A 27 4.00 -16.17 -22.96
N LYS A 28 4.78 -15.38 -22.23
CA LYS A 28 5.87 -14.59 -22.82
C LYS A 28 6.88 -15.49 -23.53
N GLY A 29 7.17 -15.21 -24.79
CA GLY A 29 8.08 -15.99 -25.65
C GLY A 29 7.46 -17.26 -26.21
N GLU A 30 6.25 -17.62 -25.81
CA GLU A 30 5.53 -18.77 -26.36
C GLU A 30 5.12 -18.50 -27.81
N ILE A 31 5.32 -19.47 -28.69
CA ILE A 31 4.96 -19.38 -30.12
C ILE A 31 3.90 -20.44 -30.41
N VAL A 32 2.68 -19.99 -30.69
CA VAL A 32 1.52 -20.86 -30.96
C VAL A 32 1.07 -20.75 -32.42
N TYR A 33 0.64 -21.86 -33.00
CA TYR A 33 0.16 -21.92 -34.38
C TYR A 33 -1.35 -21.68 -34.46
N VAL A 34 -1.76 -20.70 -35.25
CA VAL A 34 -3.17 -20.55 -35.70
C VAL A 34 -3.43 -21.51 -36.85
N LEU A 35 -2.49 -21.59 -37.79
CA LEU A 35 -2.47 -22.59 -38.84
C LEU A 35 -1.03 -22.89 -39.28
N GLY A 36 -0.79 -24.10 -39.77
CA GLY A 36 0.48 -24.49 -40.36
C GLY A 36 0.28 -25.49 -41.48
N LYS A 37 0.85 -25.20 -42.66
CA LYS A 37 1.03 -26.17 -43.73
C LYS A 37 2.50 -26.54 -43.82
N GLY A 38 2.77 -27.84 -43.78
CA GLY A 38 4.13 -28.34 -43.68
C GLY A 38 4.62 -28.45 -42.24
N ARG A 39 5.75 -29.14 -42.08
CA ARG A 39 6.51 -29.29 -40.84
C ARG A 39 5.74 -30.10 -39.79
N HIS A 40 5.07 -31.20 -40.16
CA HIS A 40 4.32 -32.04 -39.20
C HIS A 40 5.05 -33.34 -38.84
N VAL A 41 4.96 -33.77 -37.57
CA VAL A 41 5.48 -35.07 -37.15
C VAL A 41 4.62 -36.22 -37.71
N LYS A 42 5.23 -37.05 -38.57
CA LYS A 42 4.78 -38.35 -39.13
C LYS A 42 3.26 -38.56 -39.29
N HIS A 43 2.76 -38.13 -40.45
CA HIS A 43 1.58 -38.73 -41.08
C HIS A 43 1.75 -38.91 -42.59
N GLY A 44 2.89 -39.39 -43.10
CA GLY A 44 3.07 -39.60 -44.54
C GLY A 44 4.52 -39.71 -44.98
N GLU A 45 4.87 -38.96 -46.02
CA GLU A 45 6.23 -38.82 -46.57
C GLU A 45 7.19 -38.18 -45.54
N ASP A 46 8.47 -38.56 -45.60
CA ASP A 46 9.51 -38.15 -44.65
C ASP A 46 10.10 -36.80 -45.06
N PHE A 47 9.37 -35.71 -44.76
CA PHE A 47 9.85 -34.35 -44.99
C PHE A 47 10.73 -33.88 -43.82
N GLY A 48 11.82 -33.16 -44.13
CA GLY A 48 12.75 -32.62 -43.13
C GLY A 48 12.14 -31.55 -42.20
N GLU A 49 12.84 -31.24 -41.10
CA GLU A 49 12.40 -30.23 -40.12
C GLU A 49 12.26 -28.80 -40.68
N ASP A 50 12.84 -28.55 -41.85
CA ASP A 50 12.77 -27.30 -42.60
C ASP A 50 11.57 -27.20 -43.56
N ASN A 51 10.70 -28.20 -43.58
CA ASN A 51 9.58 -28.29 -44.51
C ASN A 51 8.35 -27.45 -44.12
N GLN A 52 8.51 -26.15 -43.86
CA GLN A 52 7.37 -25.25 -43.59
C GLN A 52 6.94 -24.53 -44.87
N ASN A 53 5.84 -24.94 -45.49
CA ASN A 53 5.28 -24.21 -46.65
C ASN A 53 4.84 -22.81 -46.24
N TYR A 54 4.02 -22.72 -45.20
CA TYR A 54 3.67 -21.46 -44.53
C TYR A 54 2.96 -21.75 -43.21
N SER A 55 2.95 -20.78 -42.31
CA SER A 55 2.22 -20.85 -41.06
C SER A 55 1.84 -19.45 -40.60
N ILE A 56 0.67 -19.36 -39.98
CA ILE A 56 0.23 -18.16 -39.26
C ILE A 56 0.27 -18.47 -37.77
N ARG A 57 0.94 -17.59 -37.03
CA ARG A 57 1.34 -17.84 -35.64
C ARG A 57 1.22 -16.60 -34.79
N PHE A 58 1.20 -16.82 -33.49
CA PHE A 58 1.29 -15.77 -32.48
C PHE A 58 2.52 -15.97 -31.60
N GLN A 59 3.18 -14.89 -31.21
CA GLN A 59 4.24 -14.87 -30.22
C GLN A 59 3.81 -14.07 -28.99
N GLY A 60 3.78 -14.68 -27.81
CA GLY A 60 3.41 -13.98 -26.58
C GLY A 60 4.47 -12.97 -26.16
N THR A 61 4.03 -11.76 -25.80
CA THR A 61 4.92 -10.67 -25.34
C THR A 61 4.94 -10.50 -23.82
N GLY A 62 4.02 -11.17 -23.12
CA GLY A 62 3.75 -11.00 -21.69
C GLY A 62 2.70 -9.92 -21.38
N GLY A 63 2.24 -9.16 -22.37
CA GLY A 63 1.11 -8.24 -22.26
C GLY A 63 0.12 -8.36 -23.43
N GLY A 64 0.24 -9.43 -24.21
CA GLY A 64 -0.43 -9.61 -25.49
C GLY A 64 0.29 -10.64 -26.36
N ALA A 65 -0.03 -10.65 -27.64
CA ALA A 65 0.58 -11.52 -28.64
C ALA A 65 0.86 -10.78 -29.96
N GLN A 66 2.07 -10.92 -30.50
CA GLN A 66 2.39 -10.45 -31.85
C GLN A 66 1.90 -11.45 -32.88
N PHE A 67 1.25 -10.95 -33.92
CA PHE A 67 0.75 -11.73 -35.04
C PHE A 67 1.85 -11.92 -36.09
N GLY A 68 1.95 -13.09 -36.72
CA GLY A 68 3.03 -13.31 -37.67
C GLY A 68 2.85 -14.46 -38.64
N ILE A 69 3.73 -14.45 -39.65
CA ILE A 69 3.85 -15.48 -40.68
C ILE A 69 5.26 -16.09 -40.65
N LEU A 70 5.37 -17.40 -40.90
CA LEU A 70 6.63 -18.09 -41.14
C LEU A 70 6.50 -19.05 -42.32
N PHE A 71 7.47 -19.01 -43.23
CA PHE A 71 7.62 -19.98 -44.32
C PHE A 71 9.09 -20.24 -44.64
N THR A 72 9.35 -21.31 -45.39
CA THR A 72 10.68 -21.66 -45.92
C THR A 72 10.68 -21.49 -47.44
N SER A 73 11.74 -20.91 -48.01
CA SER A 73 12.00 -20.93 -49.46
C SER A 73 13.15 -21.88 -49.79
N GLU A 74 13.24 -22.35 -51.03
CA GLU A 74 14.32 -23.19 -51.52
C GLU A 74 14.98 -22.53 -52.73
N HIS A 75 16.31 -22.41 -52.71
CA HIS A 75 17.06 -21.80 -53.80
C HIS A 75 17.09 -22.76 -55.01
N PRO A 76 16.68 -22.32 -56.22
CA PRO A 76 16.45 -23.22 -57.35
C PRO A 76 17.72 -23.95 -57.83
N ASP A 77 18.90 -23.33 -57.68
CA ASP A 77 20.15 -23.91 -58.19
C ASP A 77 20.93 -24.73 -57.15
N THR A 78 20.75 -24.44 -55.86
CA THR A 78 21.57 -25.04 -54.78
C THR A 78 20.77 -25.99 -53.91
N GLY A 79 19.42 -25.92 -53.95
CA GLY A 79 18.54 -26.64 -53.03
C GLY A 79 18.63 -26.14 -51.58
N GLU A 80 19.34 -25.04 -51.32
CA GLU A 80 19.48 -24.49 -49.98
C GLU A 80 18.17 -23.87 -49.50
N ARG A 81 17.77 -24.18 -48.27
CA ARG A 81 16.53 -23.71 -47.66
C ARG A 81 16.77 -22.54 -46.71
N ALA A 82 15.91 -21.53 -46.79
CA ALA A 82 15.98 -20.32 -45.98
C ALA A 82 14.65 -20.04 -45.28
N TRP A 83 14.70 -19.67 -43.99
CA TRP A 83 13.51 -19.33 -43.20
C TRP A 83 13.19 -17.84 -43.34
N HIS A 84 11.89 -17.54 -43.44
CA HIS A 84 11.39 -16.18 -43.55
C HIS A 84 10.29 -15.98 -42.51
N ARG A 85 10.55 -15.11 -41.53
CA ARG A 85 9.62 -14.87 -40.42
C ARG A 85 9.32 -13.39 -40.27
N TRP A 86 8.05 -13.05 -40.17
CA TRP A 86 7.59 -11.69 -39.89
C TRP A 86 6.69 -11.67 -38.65
N TRP A 87 6.85 -10.64 -37.81
CA TRP A 87 6.01 -10.37 -36.64
C TRP A 87 5.50 -8.92 -36.68
N SER A 88 4.23 -8.71 -36.31
CA SER A 88 3.63 -7.39 -36.17
C SER A 88 4.34 -6.56 -35.09
N ASP A 89 4.50 -5.25 -35.31
CA ASP A 89 4.99 -4.33 -34.29
C ASP A 89 4.00 -4.22 -33.11
N PRO A 90 2.69 -3.96 -33.33
CA PRO A 90 1.72 -3.99 -32.25
C PRO A 90 1.43 -5.43 -31.82
N ALA A 91 1.30 -5.62 -30.51
CA ALA A 91 0.76 -6.84 -29.91
C ALA A 91 -0.75 -6.69 -29.71
N ILE A 92 -1.46 -7.79 -29.90
CA ILE A 92 -2.88 -7.92 -29.63
C ILE A 92 -3.07 -8.23 -28.14
N PRO A 93 -3.98 -7.56 -27.41
CA PRO A 93 -4.35 -7.94 -26.06
C PRO A 93 -4.79 -9.41 -25.95
N THR A 94 -4.65 -10.00 -24.76
CA THR A 94 -5.14 -11.37 -24.51
C THR A 94 -6.63 -11.43 -24.15
N SER A 95 -7.27 -10.28 -23.94
CA SER A 95 -8.69 -10.15 -23.57
C SER A 95 -9.51 -9.72 -24.78
N GLY A 96 -10.77 -10.16 -24.86
CA GLY A 96 -11.65 -9.84 -25.97
C GLY A 96 -11.38 -10.62 -27.26
N TRP A 97 -12.26 -10.39 -28.24
CA TRP A 97 -12.09 -10.89 -29.61
C TRP A 97 -11.37 -9.87 -30.47
N HIS A 98 -10.43 -10.35 -31.27
CA HIS A 98 -9.65 -9.54 -32.19
C HIS A 98 -9.76 -10.10 -33.60
N HIS A 99 -9.82 -9.22 -34.59
CA HIS A 99 -9.77 -9.63 -36.00
C HIS A 99 -8.35 -9.46 -36.51
N VAL A 100 -7.79 -10.51 -37.09
CA VAL A 100 -6.46 -10.45 -37.73
C VAL A 100 -6.58 -10.82 -39.19
N ALA A 101 -5.89 -10.08 -40.04
CA ALA A 101 -5.77 -10.39 -41.45
C ALA A 101 -4.34 -10.17 -41.96
N LEU A 102 -3.88 -10.99 -42.90
CA LEU A 102 -2.57 -10.87 -43.55
C LEU A 102 -2.65 -11.28 -45.00
N GLU A 103 -2.05 -10.48 -45.88
CA GLU A 103 -1.79 -10.84 -47.26
C GLU A 103 -0.29 -10.86 -47.56
N PHE A 104 0.13 -11.81 -48.40
CA PHE A 104 1.50 -11.87 -48.91
C PHE A 104 1.53 -12.49 -50.30
N THR A 105 2.14 -11.81 -51.27
CA THR A 105 2.40 -12.35 -52.61
C THR A 105 3.75 -13.03 -52.61
N PHE A 106 3.75 -14.36 -52.69
CA PHE A 106 4.98 -15.13 -52.65
C PHE A 106 5.88 -14.81 -53.85
N GLY A 107 7.17 -14.58 -53.59
CA GLY A 107 8.11 -14.12 -54.60
C GLY A 107 8.11 -12.62 -54.86
N LYS A 108 7.47 -11.83 -53.99
CA LYS A 108 7.55 -10.37 -53.95
C LYS A 108 7.75 -9.91 -52.50
N GLY A 109 9.00 -9.71 -52.09
CA GLY A 109 9.38 -9.52 -50.68
C GLY A 109 8.73 -8.31 -49.97
N ASP A 110 8.35 -7.28 -50.71
CA ASP A 110 7.74 -6.04 -50.20
C ASP A 110 6.18 -6.05 -50.17
N SER A 111 5.58 -7.19 -50.53
CA SER A 111 4.12 -7.33 -50.70
C SER A 111 3.33 -7.54 -49.41
N LEU A 112 3.97 -7.83 -48.27
CA LEU A 112 3.26 -8.16 -47.04
C LEU A 112 2.44 -6.98 -46.54
N ARG A 113 1.13 -7.20 -46.31
CA ARG A 113 0.26 -6.27 -45.58
C ARG A 113 -0.46 -7.06 -44.49
N ALA A 114 -0.60 -6.45 -43.32
CA ALA A 114 -1.25 -7.06 -42.18
C ALA A 114 -2.20 -6.05 -41.53
N TYR A 115 -3.25 -6.56 -40.91
CA TYR A 115 -4.30 -5.80 -40.27
C TYR A 115 -4.62 -6.43 -38.91
N ILE A 116 -4.84 -5.57 -37.92
CA ILE A 116 -5.32 -5.95 -36.59
C ILE A 116 -6.49 -5.03 -36.27
N ASP A 117 -7.64 -5.62 -35.94
CA ASP A 117 -8.89 -4.91 -35.59
C ASP A 117 -9.27 -3.87 -36.65
N GLY A 118 -9.22 -4.30 -37.92
CA GLY A 118 -9.55 -3.46 -39.09
C GLY A 118 -8.50 -2.40 -39.45
N LYS A 119 -7.40 -2.30 -38.70
CA LYS A 119 -6.37 -1.26 -38.90
C LYS A 119 -5.10 -1.86 -39.51
N PRO A 120 -4.48 -1.20 -40.51
CA PRO A 120 -3.21 -1.66 -41.06
C PRO A 120 -2.09 -1.55 -40.02
N VAL A 121 -1.20 -2.54 -39.99
CA VAL A 121 -0.08 -2.60 -39.03
C VAL A 121 1.25 -2.86 -39.72
N THR A 122 2.33 -2.35 -39.14
CA THR A 122 3.72 -2.64 -39.54
C THR A 122 4.28 -3.82 -38.76
N GLY A 123 5.49 -4.25 -39.11
CA GLY A 123 6.19 -5.31 -38.39
C GLY A 123 7.59 -5.56 -38.92
N LYS A 124 8.28 -6.53 -38.31
CA LYS A 124 9.70 -6.79 -38.53
C LYS A 124 9.92 -8.19 -39.08
N TRP A 125 10.73 -8.24 -40.14
CA TRP A 125 11.29 -9.49 -40.63
C TRP A 125 12.46 -9.94 -39.74
N SER A 126 12.61 -11.25 -39.61
CA SER A 126 13.73 -11.95 -38.96
C SER A 126 14.10 -13.19 -39.78
N GLU A 127 15.11 -13.93 -39.34
CA GLU A 127 15.75 -15.00 -40.14
C GLU A 127 16.35 -14.43 -41.43
N SER A 128 16.03 -14.97 -42.60
CA SER A 128 16.58 -14.52 -43.89
C SER A 128 15.87 -13.30 -44.49
N GLY A 129 14.87 -12.72 -43.80
CA GLY A 129 14.22 -11.49 -44.25
C GLY A 129 13.13 -11.69 -45.32
N PRO A 130 12.66 -10.60 -45.97
CA PRO A 130 11.79 -10.71 -47.14
C PRO A 130 12.50 -11.36 -48.32
N THR A 131 11.77 -12.08 -49.19
CA THR A 131 12.36 -12.85 -50.31
C THR A 131 11.52 -12.78 -51.59
N ASP A 132 12.20 -12.89 -52.74
CA ASP A 132 11.59 -13.02 -54.07
C ASP A 132 11.50 -14.49 -54.56
N LEU A 133 11.77 -15.44 -53.65
CA LEU A 133 11.55 -16.86 -53.85
C LEU A 133 10.15 -17.29 -53.35
N PRO A 134 9.52 -18.28 -53.99
CA PRO A 134 8.29 -18.88 -53.49
C PRO A 134 8.55 -19.74 -52.24
N PRO A 135 7.49 -20.11 -51.49
CA PRO A 135 7.65 -21.07 -50.41
C PRO A 135 7.88 -22.46 -50.99
N VAL A 136 8.44 -23.36 -50.19
CA VAL A 136 8.44 -24.78 -50.51
C VAL A 136 6.99 -25.25 -50.74
N GLN A 137 6.78 -26.04 -51.79
CA GLN A 137 5.47 -26.49 -52.21
C GLN A 137 5.42 -28.01 -52.30
N ASP A 138 4.66 -28.62 -51.40
CA ASP A 138 4.47 -30.06 -51.32
C ASP A 138 3.02 -30.42 -50.98
N ALA A 139 2.77 -31.73 -50.89
CA ALA A 139 1.47 -32.30 -50.56
C ALA A 139 1.23 -32.46 -49.04
N ASP A 140 2.05 -31.85 -48.18
CA ASP A 140 1.89 -31.97 -46.72
C ASP A 140 0.57 -31.31 -46.24
N ASP A 141 0.06 -31.78 -45.10
CA ASP A 141 -1.25 -31.38 -44.59
C ASP A 141 -1.23 -29.93 -44.07
N LEU A 142 -2.36 -29.23 -44.25
CA LEU A 142 -2.67 -27.99 -43.53
C LEU A 142 -3.36 -28.36 -42.22
N VAL A 143 -2.90 -27.81 -41.10
CA VAL A 143 -3.48 -28.02 -39.78
C VAL A 143 -3.83 -26.68 -39.15
N ILE A 144 -4.99 -26.62 -38.47
CA ILE A 144 -5.50 -25.44 -37.76
C ILE A 144 -5.32 -25.64 -36.25
N GLY A 145 -4.98 -24.57 -35.55
CA GLY A 145 -4.81 -24.51 -34.09
C GLY A 145 -3.55 -25.20 -33.57
N THR A 146 -2.72 -25.76 -34.45
CA THR A 146 -1.47 -26.42 -34.08
C THR A 146 -0.51 -26.55 -35.28
N GLY A 147 0.69 -27.07 -35.02
CA GLY A 147 1.74 -27.20 -36.03
C GLY A 147 2.80 -28.23 -35.63
N TYR A 148 4.07 -27.81 -35.65
CA TYR A 148 5.27 -28.65 -35.65
C TYR A 148 5.14 -30.02 -34.98
N ALA A 149 5.12 -30.00 -33.65
CA ALA A 149 5.11 -31.20 -32.82
C ALA A 149 3.72 -31.56 -32.29
N ARG A 150 2.68 -30.79 -32.68
CA ARG A 150 1.35 -30.82 -32.07
C ARG A 150 1.37 -30.83 -30.53
N SER A 151 2.41 -30.24 -29.95
CA SER A 151 2.60 -30.17 -28.51
C SER A 151 1.76 -29.04 -27.95
N GLU A 152 1.49 -29.10 -26.65
CA GLU A 152 0.75 -28.05 -25.95
C GLU A 152 1.38 -26.66 -26.19
N GLY A 153 2.71 -26.54 -26.06
CA GLY A 153 3.43 -25.27 -26.23
C GLY A 153 3.51 -24.72 -27.67
N SER A 154 3.06 -25.49 -28.66
CA SER A 154 2.95 -25.03 -30.06
C SER A 154 1.49 -24.87 -30.53
N SER A 155 0.54 -25.26 -29.69
CA SER A 155 -0.88 -25.27 -30.04
C SER A 155 -1.56 -24.01 -29.53
N PHE A 156 -2.45 -23.45 -30.34
CA PHE A 156 -3.23 -22.28 -29.96
C PHE A 156 -4.21 -22.63 -28.83
N ARG A 157 -4.19 -21.84 -27.76
CA ARG A 157 -5.07 -21.98 -26.60
C ARG A 157 -6.03 -20.80 -26.55
N GLY A 158 -7.21 -21.00 -27.09
CA GLY A 158 -8.22 -19.97 -27.22
C GLY A 158 -9.36 -20.39 -28.13
N TRP A 159 -10.03 -19.40 -28.70
CA TRP A 159 -11.08 -19.58 -29.68
C TRP A 159 -10.67 -18.92 -31.00
N LEU A 160 -11.01 -19.59 -32.09
CA LEU A 160 -10.89 -19.08 -33.46
C LEU A 160 -12.29 -19.06 -34.05
N ASP A 161 -12.62 -18.00 -34.78
CA ASP A 161 -13.86 -17.90 -35.53
C ASP A 161 -13.61 -17.35 -36.93
N ASP A 162 -14.47 -17.69 -37.88
CA ASP A 162 -14.39 -17.29 -39.30
C ASP A 162 -12.98 -17.35 -39.92
N LEU A 163 -12.26 -18.46 -39.70
CA LEU A 163 -10.96 -18.66 -40.32
C LEU A 163 -11.11 -18.85 -41.84
N ALA A 164 -10.53 -17.95 -42.62
CA ALA A 164 -10.59 -17.99 -44.07
C ALA A 164 -9.21 -17.81 -44.73
N ILE A 165 -9.02 -18.49 -45.86
CA ILE A 165 -7.84 -18.38 -46.74
C ILE A 165 -8.31 -17.96 -48.13
N TYR A 166 -7.67 -16.93 -48.68
CA TYR A 166 -7.96 -16.33 -49.97
C TYR A 166 -6.78 -16.48 -50.92
N ARG A 167 -7.06 -16.50 -52.22
CA ARG A 167 -6.06 -16.44 -53.32
C ARG A 167 -5.87 -15.04 -53.88
N ALA A 168 -6.28 -14.03 -53.13
CA ALA A 168 -6.22 -12.62 -53.47
C ALA A 168 -5.89 -11.81 -52.23
N GLY A 169 -5.46 -10.58 -52.45
CA GLY A 169 -5.32 -9.59 -51.38
C GLY A 169 -6.66 -9.03 -50.93
N PHE A 170 -6.62 -8.18 -49.93
CA PHE A 170 -7.75 -7.51 -49.31
C PHE A 170 -7.81 -6.03 -49.72
N ASP A 171 -9.02 -5.50 -49.88
CA ASP A 171 -9.23 -4.06 -49.86
C ASP A 171 -9.13 -3.56 -48.41
N PRO A 172 -8.23 -2.61 -48.07
CA PRO A 172 -8.16 -2.05 -46.73
C PRO A 172 -9.49 -1.50 -46.20
N ALA A 173 -10.33 -0.92 -47.07
CA ALA A 173 -11.63 -0.40 -46.69
C ALA A 173 -12.60 -1.53 -46.31
N GLU A 174 -12.49 -2.69 -46.97
CA GLU A 174 -13.30 -3.86 -46.67
C GLU A 174 -12.89 -4.49 -45.33
N ILE A 175 -11.59 -4.65 -45.08
CA ILE A 175 -11.09 -5.17 -43.79
C ILE A 175 -11.50 -4.27 -42.62
N ALA A 176 -11.43 -2.95 -42.81
CA ALA A 176 -11.89 -2.00 -41.81
C ALA A 176 -13.39 -2.14 -41.50
N GLN A 177 -14.22 -2.45 -42.49
CA GLN A 177 -15.66 -2.64 -42.32
C GLN A 177 -16.02 -4.01 -41.72
N ARG A 178 -15.22 -5.04 -41.97
CA ARG A 178 -15.42 -6.40 -41.44
C ARG A 178 -15.14 -6.49 -39.95
N TYR A 179 -14.26 -5.65 -39.41
CA TYR A 179 -14.09 -5.54 -37.97
C TYR A 179 -15.28 -4.81 -37.32
N GLN A 180 -16.21 -5.59 -36.77
CA GLN A 180 -17.34 -5.08 -35.98
C GLN A 180 -17.42 -5.79 -34.64
N TYR A 181 -16.40 -5.59 -33.80
CA TYR A 181 -16.47 -6.10 -32.44
C TYR A 181 -17.45 -5.27 -31.61
N VAL A 182 -18.58 -5.88 -31.27
CA VAL A 182 -19.50 -5.36 -30.26
C VAL A 182 -19.15 -6.07 -28.94
N PRO A 183 -18.53 -5.38 -27.97
CA PRO A 183 -18.29 -5.98 -26.67
C PRO A 183 -19.62 -6.38 -26.03
N PRO A 184 -19.65 -7.46 -25.22
CA PRO A 184 -20.86 -7.80 -24.49
C PRO A 184 -21.30 -6.60 -23.64
N PRO A 185 -22.61 -6.34 -23.51
CA PRO A 185 -23.08 -5.27 -22.66
C PRO A 185 -22.58 -5.50 -21.22
N PRO A 186 -22.29 -4.43 -20.46
CA PRO A 186 -21.95 -4.56 -19.06
C PRO A 186 -23.02 -5.42 -18.34
N THR A 187 -22.59 -6.29 -17.44
CA THR A 187 -23.49 -7.22 -16.72
C THR A 187 -24.46 -6.54 -15.74
N VAL A 188 -24.50 -5.20 -15.72
CA VAL A 188 -25.39 -4.41 -14.88
C VAL A 188 -26.59 -3.93 -15.69
N SER A 189 -27.78 -4.01 -15.11
CA SER A 189 -29.02 -3.53 -15.72
C SER A 189 -29.66 -2.43 -14.88
N PRO A 190 -30.53 -1.58 -15.45
CA PRO A 190 -31.20 -0.49 -14.72
C PRO A 190 -31.94 -0.96 -13.45
N GLU A 191 -32.48 -2.19 -13.45
CA GLU A 191 -33.24 -2.75 -12.32
C GLU A 191 -32.36 -3.04 -11.11
N MET A 192 -31.04 -3.17 -11.30
CA MET A 192 -30.08 -3.37 -10.22
C MET A 192 -29.75 -2.06 -9.48
N ILE A 193 -30.11 -0.91 -10.06
CA ILE A 193 -29.65 0.39 -9.58
C ILE A 193 -30.50 0.87 -8.40
N PRO A 194 -29.88 1.17 -7.24
CA PRO A 194 -30.58 1.77 -6.13
C PRO A 194 -31.06 3.19 -6.49
N PRO A 195 -32.32 3.57 -6.19
CA PRO A 195 -32.83 4.90 -6.49
C PRO A 195 -32.00 6.02 -5.85
N GLY A 196 -31.61 7.02 -6.65
CA GLY A 196 -30.85 8.19 -6.17
C GLY A 196 -29.44 7.86 -5.69
N LYS A 197 -28.88 6.70 -6.08
CA LYS A 197 -27.56 6.22 -5.66
C LYS A 197 -26.75 5.73 -6.85
N VAL A 198 -25.44 5.77 -6.69
CA VAL A 198 -24.50 5.11 -7.59
C VAL A 198 -24.18 3.74 -7.01
N LEU A 199 -24.55 2.66 -7.73
CA LEU A 199 -24.10 1.31 -7.41
C LEU A 199 -22.66 1.16 -7.86
N VAL A 200 -21.75 0.88 -6.92
CA VAL A 200 -20.35 0.58 -7.22
C VAL A 200 -20.10 -0.90 -7.00
N GLN A 201 -19.54 -1.57 -8.01
CA GLN A 201 -19.20 -2.98 -8.01
C GLN A 201 -17.69 -3.14 -8.24
N ILE A 202 -17.05 -3.94 -7.39
CA ILE A 202 -15.63 -4.28 -7.50
C ILE A 202 -15.54 -5.73 -7.98
N SER A 203 -14.69 -5.97 -8.96
CA SER A 203 -14.38 -7.30 -9.49
C SER A 203 -12.90 -7.58 -9.34
N GLU A 204 -12.59 -8.61 -8.56
CA GLU A 204 -11.21 -9.08 -8.31
C GLU A 204 -10.89 -10.39 -9.07
N LYS A 205 -11.89 -11.01 -9.69
CA LYS A 205 -11.75 -12.23 -10.50
C LYS A 205 -12.29 -11.99 -11.91
N GLY A 206 -11.77 -12.74 -12.88
CA GLY A 206 -12.09 -12.55 -14.30
C GLY A 206 -11.44 -11.29 -14.89
N VAL A 207 -10.48 -10.69 -14.19
CA VAL A 207 -9.78 -9.47 -14.60
C VAL A 207 -8.43 -9.85 -15.23
N PRO A 208 -8.11 -9.37 -16.45
CA PRO A 208 -6.84 -9.67 -17.10
C PRO A 208 -5.65 -9.04 -16.37
N GLU A 209 -4.50 -9.71 -16.37
CA GLU A 209 -3.26 -9.19 -15.75
C GLU A 209 -2.71 -7.96 -16.48
N ALA A 210 -2.80 -7.94 -17.80
CA ALA A 210 -2.32 -6.84 -18.65
C ALA A 210 -3.47 -5.91 -19.06
N SER A 211 -3.11 -4.73 -19.60
CA SER A 211 -4.04 -3.73 -20.11
C SER A 211 -5.12 -4.35 -21.01
N GLY A 212 -6.34 -4.41 -20.50
CA GLY A 212 -7.50 -4.98 -21.19
C GLY A 212 -8.76 -4.89 -20.33
N TRP A 213 -9.91 -4.91 -20.98
CA TRP A 213 -11.21 -4.93 -20.30
C TRP A 213 -11.57 -6.39 -19.97
N PRO A 214 -12.12 -6.69 -18.78
CA PRO A 214 -12.59 -8.03 -18.46
C PRO A 214 -13.81 -8.39 -19.32
N ASP A 215 -13.82 -9.61 -19.86
CA ASP A 215 -14.97 -10.13 -20.63
C ASP A 215 -16.13 -10.52 -19.70
N GLU A 216 -15.80 -11.24 -18.61
CA GLU A 216 -16.76 -11.78 -17.64
C GLU A 216 -16.26 -11.49 -16.21
N PRO A 217 -16.23 -10.21 -15.77
CA PRO A 217 -15.79 -9.87 -14.42
C PRO A 217 -16.77 -10.41 -13.37
N GLU A 218 -16.26 -11.14 -12.38
CA GLU A 218 -17.05 -11.60 -11.22
C GLU A 218 -17.03 -10.51 -10.15
N VAL A 219 -18.20 -9.99 -9.79
CA VAL A 219 -18.35 -8.99 -8.73
C VAL A 219 -18.08 -9.67 -7.38
N THR A 220 -17.01 -9.23 -6.70
CA THR A 220 -16.61 -9.73 -5.38
C THR A 220 -17.12 -8.85 -4.25
N GLU A 221 -17.39 -7.57 -4.52
CA GLU A 221 -17.91 -6.62 -3.54
C GLU A 221 -18.78 -5.56 -4.22
N SER A 222 -19.73 -4.99 -3.48
CA SER A 222 -20.51 -3.85 -3.93
C SER A 222 -20.80 -2.89 -2.78
N TYR A 223 -20.88 -1.60 -3.10
CA TYR A 223 -21.25 -0.54 -2.18
C TYR A 223 -21.98 0.58 -2.92
N GLU A 224 -22.55 1.52 -2.17
CA GLU A 224 -23.29 2.65 -2.72
C GLU A 224 -22.50 3.95 -2.53
N GLU A 225 -22.57 4.81 -3.55
CA GLU A 225 -22.06 6.18 -3.51
C GLU A 225 -23.14 7.21 -3.87
N ALA A 226 -22.88 8.47 -3.53
CA ALA A 226 -23.82 9.56 -3.75
C ALA A 226 -23.67 10.23 -5.13
N VAL A 227 -22.45 10.26 -5.68
CA VAL A 227 -22.11 10.91 -6.96
C VAL A 227 -21.00 10.13 -7.66
N PHE A 228 -20.78 10.40 -8.95
CA PHE A 228 -19.65 9.84 -9.71
C PHE A 228 -18.33 10.55 -9.40
N GLY A 229 -17.88 10.48 -8.15
CA GLY A 229 -16.60 11.02 -7.70
C GLY A 229 -15.90 10.06 -6.75
N PHE A 230 -14.80 9.45 -7.21
CA PHE A 230 -14.11 8.37 -6.53
C PHE A 230 -12.62 8.65 -6.42
N PHE A 231 -12.08 8.49 -5.20
CA PHE A 231 -10.64 8.59 -4.95
C PHE A 231 -10.04 7.38 -4.25
N GLU A 232 -10.90 6.54 -3.67
CA GLU A 232 -10.52 5.37 -2.91
C GLU A 232 -11.69 4.37 -2.94
N VAL A 233 -11.37 3.07 -2.92
CA VAL A 233 -12.36 2.01 -2.71
C VAL A 233 -12.33 1.58 -1.25
N PRO A 234 -13.45 1.09 -0.67
CA PRO A 234 -13.44 0.49 0.66
C PRO A 234 -12.31 -0.52 0.81
N HIS A 235 -11.70 -0.59 1.99
CA HIS A 235 -10.64 -1.55 2.25
C HIS A 235 -11.21 -2.96 2.38
N LYS A 236 -10.43 -3.94 1.94
CA LYS A 236 -10.72 -5.36 2.17
C LYS A 236 -10.15 -5.75 3.53
N TYR A 237 -10.84 -6.63 4.25
CA TYR A 237 -10.40 -7.14 5.54
C TYR A 237 -10.43 -8.66 5.55
N VAL A 238 -9.42 -9.28 6.15
CA VAL A 238 -9.42 -10.73 6.44
C VAL A 238 -10.23 -11.01 7.71
N SER A 239 -10.44 -12.28 8.06
CA SER A 239 -11.30 -12.71 9.18
C SER A 239 -10.89 -12.17 10.56
N THR A 240 -9.63 -11.75 10.74
CA THR A 240 -9.15 -11.11 11.97
C THR A 240 -9.45 -9.60 12.03
N GLY A 241 -9.98 -9.02 10.95
CA GLY A 241 -10.16 -7.57 10.79
C GLY A 241 -8.86 -6.83 10.50
N VAL A 242 -7.81 -7.53 10.05
CA VAL A 242 -6.61 -6.93 9.47
C VAL A 242 -6.90 -6.57 8.01
N ARG A 243 -6.36 -5.45 7.51
CA ARG A 243 -6.51 -5.06 6.11
C ARG A 243 -5.87 -6.12 5.21
N GLY A 244 -6.56 -6.55 4.17
CA GLY A 244 -6.06 -7.44 3.13
C GLY A 244 -5.89 -6.70 1.81
N ASP A 245 -5.07 -7.25 0.92
CA ASP A 245 -4.86 -6.64 -0.38
C ASP A 245 -6.01 -6.95 -1.36
N ARG A 246 -6.35 -5.92 -2.14
CA ARG A 246 -7.21 -6.06 -3.32
C ARG A 246 -6.42 -6.74 -4.44
N ALA A 247 -7.09 -7.54 -5.27
CA ALA A 247 -6.46 -8.08 -6.47
C ALA A 247 -5.89 -6.98 -7.36
N ASN A 248 -4.73 -7.26 -7.96
CA ASN A 248 -4.06 -6.37 -8.92
C ASN A 248 -3.75 -7.14 -10.21
N PRO A 249 -4.43 -6.82 -11.34
CA PRO A 249 -5.42 -5.75 -11.49
C PRO A 249 -6.78 -6.08 -10.88
N SER A 250 -7.59 -5.04 -10.65
CA SER A 250 -9.03 -5.16 -10.34
C SER A 250 -9.84 -4.24 -11.24
N HIS A 251 -11.14 -4.51 -11.35
CA HIS A 251 -12.08 -3.73 -12.14
C HIS A 251 -13.13 -3.10 -11.24
N VAL A 252 -13.44 -1.83 -11.46
CA VAL A 252 -14.50 -1.11 -10.74
C VAL A 252 -15.53 -0.62 -11.76
N ARG A 253 -16.79 -0.89 -11.47
CA ARG A 253 -17.94 -0.40 -12.22
C ARG A 253 -18.81 0.46 -11.31
N ALA A 254 -19.11 1.67 -11.71
CA ALA A 254 -20.08 2.56 -11.06
C ALA A 254 -21.27 2.78 -12.01
N SER A 255 -22.49 2.62 -11.53
CA SER A 255 -23.69 2.71 -12.37
C SER A 255 -24.84 3.41 -11.66
N ALA A 256 -25.58 4.25 -12.38
CA ALA A 256 -26.70 4.98 -11.81
C ALA A 256 -27.73 5.38 -12.87
N MET A 257 -28.97 5.64 -12.42
CA MET A 257 -29.99 6.34 -13.19
C MET A 257 -29.84 7.83 -12.90
N VAL A 258 -29.56 8.64 -13.92
CA VAL A 258 -29.27 10.07 -13.78
C VAL A 258 -30.25 10.88 -14.59
N LYS A 259 -30.89 11.87 -13.97
CA LYS A 259 -31.79 12.78 -14.66
C LYS A 259 -31.03 13.94 -15.28
N LEU A 260 -31.07 14.06 -16.61
CA LEU A 260 -30.49 15.19 -17.36
C LEU A 260 -31.60 16.01 -18.03
N PRO A 261 -31.45 17.34 -18.14
CA PRO A 261 -32.36 18.16 -18.94
C PRO A 261 -32.18 17.89 -20.44
N ALA A 262 -33.17 18.26 -21.24
CA ALA A 262 -33.00 18.25 -22.68
C ALA A 262 -32.06 19.40 -23.09
N GLY A 263 -31.16 19.15 -24.05
CA GLY A 263 -30.23 20.18 -24.52
C GLY A 263 -28.85 19.64 -24.88
N LYS A 264 -27.96 20.57 -25.28
CA LYS A 264 -26.55 20.28 -25.58
C LYS A 264 -25.68 20.50 -24.36
N HIS A 265 -25.09 19.44 -23.84
CA HIS A 265 -24.31 19.44 -22.60
C HIS A 265 -22.88 18.97 -22.86
N ARG A 266 -22.01 19.23 -21.89
CA ARG A 266 -20.63 18.74 -21.89
C ARG A 266 -20.45 17.69 -20.81
N MET A 267 -19.78 16.60 -21.15
CA MET A 267 -19.44 15.52 -20.22
C MET A 267 -17.93 15.36 -20.16
N LEU A 268 -17.40 15.17 -18.95
CA LEU A 268 -15.99 14.93 -18.65
C LEU A 268 -15.85 13.57 -17.97
N LEU A 269 -14.85 12.81 -18.40
CA LEU A 269 -14.37 11.60 -17.74
C LEU A 269 -12.92 11.81 -17.35
N ARG A 270 -12.64 11.69 -16.05
CA ARG A 270 -11.27 11.63 -15.50
C ARG A 270 -11.00 10.26 -14.92
N GLY A 271 -9.80 9.74 -15.12
CA GLY A 271 -9.35 8.55 -14.42
C GLY A 271 -7.84 8.33 -14.52
N ARG A 272 -7.28 7.66 -13.50
CA ARG A 272 -5.87 7.24 -13.51
C ARG A 272 -5.65 5.97 -14.33
N GLY A 273 -6.58 5.03 -14.20
CA GLY A 273 -6.66 3.79 -14.96
C GLY A 273 -7.29 3.98 -16.35
N LEU A 274 -7.27 2.90 -17.13
CA LEU A 274 -8.10 2.80 -18.33
C LEU A 274 -9.56 2.87 -17.90
N SER A 275 -10.29 3.90 -18.34
CA SER A 275 -11.63 4.22 -17.89
C SER A 275 -12.54 4.45 -19.09
N ARG A 276 -13.80 4.02 -19.03
CA ARG A 276 -14.80 4.23 -20.08
C ARG A 276 -16.16 4.57 -19.50
N LEU A 277 -16.87 5.46 -20.17
CA LEU A 277 -18.20 5.92 -19.79
C LEU A 277 -19.20 5.53 -20.86
N TYR A 278 -20.33 4.97 -20.43
CA TYR A 278 -21.49 4.68 -21.25
C TYR A 278 -22.67 5.53 -20.82
N LEU A 279 -23.45 5.98 -21.80
CA LEU A 279 -24.73 6.65 -21.63
C LEU A 279 -25.76 5.89 -22.48
N ASP A 280 -26.80 5.36 -21.85
CA ASP A 280 -27.88 4.59 -22.49
C ASP A 280 -27.36 3.46 -23.40
N GLY A 281 -26.38 2.71 -22.89
CA GLY A 281 -25.75 1.59 -23.58
C GLY A 281 -24.74 1.96 -24.67
N LYS A 282 -24.56 3.25 -24.97
CA LYS A 282 -23.57 3.73 -25.95
C LYS A 282 -22.33 4.24 -25.24
N LYS A 283 -21.14 3.79 -25.67
CA LYS A 283 -19.86 4.31 -25.15
C LYS A 283 -19.70 5.77 -25.57
N LEU A 284 -19.64 6.66 -24.59
CA LEU A 284 -19.53 8.10 -24.79
C LEU A 284 -18.08 8.59 -24.70
N LEU A 285 -17.31 8.11 -23.72
CA LEU A 285 -15.93 8.52 -23.46
C LEU A 285 -15.05 7.31 -23.09
N GLU A 286 -13.76 7.37 -23.42
CA GLU A 286 -12.75 6.40 -22.99
C GLU A 286 -11.39 7.09 -22.82
N THR A 287 -10.73 6.90 -21.68
CA THR A 287 -9.41 7.47 -21.42
C THR A 287 -8.31 6.69 -22.14
N PRO A 288 -7.18 7.32 -22.49
CA PRO A 288 -6.03 6.60 -23.01
C PRO A 288 -5.45 5.61 -21.98
N PRO A 289 -4.82 4.50 -22.42
CA PRO A 289 -4.16 3.57 -21.53
C PRO A 289 -3.00 4.22 -20.76
N ARG A 290 -2.64 3.64 -19.60
CA ARG A 290 -1.54 4.16 -18.80
C ARG A 290 -0.19 3.91 -19.44
N THR A 291 0.54 4.99 -19.72
CA THR A 291 1.92 4.92 -20.16
C THR A 291 2.77 4.28 -19.05
N THR A 292 3.58 3.29 -19.43
CA THR A 292 4.50 2.64 -18.50
C THR A 292 5.77 3.48 -18.39
N ASP A 293 5.99 4.10 -17.23
CA ASP A 293 7.32 4.60 -16.85
C ASP A 293 7.91 3.63 -15.82
N SER A 294 9.11 3.11 -16.13
CA SER A 294 9.78 2.09 -15.34
C SER A 294 10.72 2.65 -14.27
N GLY A 295 10.90 3.97 -14.19
CA GLY A 295 11.98 4.56 -13.40
C GLY A 295 11.58 5.49 -12.26
N GLY A 296 10.53 6.30 -12.41
CA GLY A 296 10.29 7.42 -11.50
C GLY A 296 11.41 8.48 -11.51
N TYR A 297 12.38 8.33 -12.42
CA TYR A 297 13.50 9.24 -12.68
C TYR A 297 13.30 10.03 -13.98
N THR A 298 12.25 9.71 -14.75
CA THR A 298 11.90 10.50 -15.91
C THR A 298 11.33 11.83 -15.41
N PRO A 299 11.87 12.98 -15.82
CA PRO A 299 11.25 14.27 -15.53
C PRO A 299 9.77 14.22 -15.89
N LEU A 300 8.90 14.70 -15.00
CA LEU A 300 7.53 15.00 -15.41
C LEU A 300 7.65 15.92 -16.62
N ALA A 301 7.16 15.45 -17.78
CA ALA A 301 7.18 16.26 -18.99
C ALA A 301 6.51 17.59 -18.67
N GLU A 302 7.13 18.70 -19.07
CA GLU A 302 6.46 19.99 -19.01
C GLU A 302 5.15 19.85 -19.80
N GLN A 303 4.02 20.02 -19.12
CA GLN A 303 2.71 20.05 -19.76
C GLN A 303 2.57 21.42 -20.42
N ASP A 304 2.94 21.48 -21.70
CA ASP A 304 2.86 22.72 -22.48
C ASP A 304 1.42 23.20 -22.69
N ASN A 305 0.45 22.28 -22.59
CA ASN A 305 -0.98 22.56 -22.74
C ASN A 305 -1.77 21.82 -21.66
N TYR A 306 -2.46 22.56 -20.82
CA TYR A 306 -3.48 22.02 -19.91
C TYR A 306 -4.84 22.09 -20.60
N LEU A 307 -5.67 21.08 -20.36
CA LEU A 307 -7.08 21.15 -20.72
C LEU A 307 -7.73 22.22 -19.83
N ASP A 308 -8.21 23.30 -20.43
CA ASP A 308 -8.98 24.36 -19.75
C ASP A 308 -10.40 24.36 -20.34
N LEU A 309 -11.39 24.07 -19.49
CA LEU A 309 -12.80 23.93 -19.88
C LEU A 309 -13.71 24.97 -19.23
N GLY A 310 -13.12 25.98 -18.58
CA GLY A 310 -13.86 27.02 -17.86
C GLY A 310 -13.05 27.68 -16.75
N PRO A 311 -13.52 28.84 -16.26
CA PRO A 311 -12.77 29.68 -15.32
C PRO A 311 -12.50 29.05 -13.95
N ASP A 312 -13.27 28.03 -13.57
CA ASP A 312 -13.20 27.30 -12.30
C ASP A 312 -12.81 25.83 -12.50
N PHE A 313 -12.29 25.48 -13.69
CA PHE A 313 -11.94 24.11 -14.02
C PHE A 313 -10.77 23.59 -13.16
N ARG A 314 -11.03 22.50 -12.43
CA ARG A 314 -9.99 21.77 -11.69
C ARG A 314 -9.09 20.99 -12.64
N PHE A 315 -7.81 21.33 -12.70
CA PHE A 315 -6.83 20.59 -13.50
C PHE A 315 -6.60 19.16 -13.00
N ALA A 316 -6.24 18.25 -13.92
CA ALA A 316 -5.98 16.86 -13.57
C ALA A 316 -4.72 16.73 -12.71
N PRO A 317 -4.79 16.08 -11.53
CA PRO A 317 -3.60 15.81 -10.76
C PRO A 317 -2.69 14.81 -11.49
N PRO A 318 -1.37 14.81 -11.23
CA PRO A 318 -0.42 13.94 -11.92
C PRO A 318 -0.86 12.47 -12.00
N GLY A 319 -0.69 11.89 -13.19
CA GLY A 319 -1.04 10.50 -13.48
C GLY A 319 -2.50 10.25 -13.87
N ASN A 320 -3.41 11.23 -13.72
CA ASN A 320 -4.78 11.16 -14.22
C ASN A 320 -4.85 11.61 -15.68
N ARG A 321 -5.90 11.18 -16.39
CA ARG A 321 -6.18 11.58 -17.77
C ARG A 321 -7.61 12.05 -17.89
N ASP A 322 -7.79 13.11 -18.66
CA ASP A 322 -9.10 13.67 -18.99
C ASP A 322 -9.44 13.38 -20.44
N VAL A 323 -10.71 13.04 -20.66
CA VAL A 323 -11.37 13.10 -21.97
C VAL A 323 -12.74 13.72 -21.78
N TRP A 324 -13.18 14.51 -22.73
CA TRP A 324 -14.48 15.19 -22.66
C TRP A 324 -15.14 15.24 -24.04
N CYS A 325 -16.45 15.44 -24.06
CA CYS A 325 -17.21 15.66 -25.29
C CYS A 325 -18.43 16.55 -25.05
N GLU A 326 -18.97 17.08 -26.14
CA GLU A 326 -20.36 17.55 -26.20
C GLU A 326 -21.28 16.37 -26.53
N PHE A 327 -22.46 16.36 -25.92
CA PHE A 327 -23.52 15.40 -26.22
C PHE A 327 -24.89 16.07 -26.12
N GLU A 328 -25.88 15.48 -26.78
CA GLU A 328 -27.25 15.97 -26.77
C GLU A 328 -28.12 15.00 -25.96
N SER A 329 -28.84 15.53 -24.98
CA SER A 329 -29.83 14.78 -24.20
C SER A 329 -31.24 15.12 -24.68
N GLU A 330 -32.09 14.11 -24.79
CA GLU A 330 -33.54 14.27 -25.03
C GLU A 330 -34.30 14.71 -23.76
N GLY A 331 -33.59 14.77 -22.63
CA GLY A 331 -34.14 14.99 -21.29
C GLY A 331 -34.73 13.72 -20.68
N GLY A 332 -34.72 13.66 -19.35
CA GLY A 332 -35.27 12.52 -18.60
C GLY A 332 -34.18 11.70 -17.91
N GLU A 333 -34.50 10.45 -17.58
CA GLU A 333 -33.57 9.53 -16.93
C GLU A 333 -32.67 8.84 -17.96
N HIS A 334 -31.37 8.85 -17.68
CA HIS A 334 -30.35 8.19 -18.46
C HIS A 334 -29.65 7.12 -17.63
N PHE A 335 -29.34 5.99 -18.26
CA PHE A 335 -28.57 4.94 -17.62
C PHE A 335 -27.06 5.17 -17.86
N VAL A 336 -26.35 5.49 -16.78
CA VAL A 336 -24.93 5.84 -16.83
C VAL A 336 -24.09 4.72 -16.24
N ILE A 337 -23.05 4.30 -16.96
CA ILE A 337 -22.10 3.29 -16.51
C ILE A 337 -20.68 3.82 -16.69
N LEU A 338 -19.94 3.95 -15.59
CA LEU A 338 -18.50 4.15 -15.57
C LEU A 338 -17.83 2.81 -15.27
N GLU A 339 -16.85 2.42 -16.09
CA GLU A 339 -15.94 1.31 -15.78
C GLU A 339 -14.50 1.82 -15.74
N THR A 340 -13.70 1.31 -14.80
CA THR A 340 -12.29 1.64 -14.66
C THR A 340 -11.46 0.46 -14.19
N MET A 341 -10.23 0.37 -14.70
CA MET A 341 -9.24 -0.65 -14.32
C MET A 341 -8.28 -0.09 -13.27
N LEU A 342 -8.15 -0.79 -12.15
CA LEU A 342 -7.23 -0.46 -11.06
C LEU A 342 -6.00 -1.34 -11.19
N GLY A 343 -4.83 -0.70 -11.31
CA GLY A 343 -3.56 -1.40 -11.46
C GLY A 343 -3.39 -1.96 -12.87
N ASN A 344 -2.27 -2.63 -13.08
CA ASN A 344 -1.85 -3.22 -14.36
C ASN A 344 -0.57 -4.01 -14.14
N VAL A 345 -0.44 -5.18 -14.75
CA VAL A 345 0.75 -6.04 -14.67
C VAL A 345 1.25 -6.31 -16.09
N VAL A 346 2.47 -5.82 -16.37
CA VAL A 346 3.14 -6.06 -17.66
C VAL A 346 4.54 -6.64 -17.37
N GLY A 347 4.67 -7.96 -17.55
CA GLY A 347 5.90 -8.68 -17.20
C GLY A 347 6.20 -8.59 -15.70
N LYS A 348 7.30 -7.92 -15.32
CA LYS A 348 7.67 -7.71 -13.91
C LYS A 348 7.14 -6.40 -13.33
N ASN A 349 6.61 -5.51 -14.17
CA ASN A 349 6.17 -4.20 -13.75
C ASN A 349 4.72 -4.27 -13.25
N LYS A 350 4.49 -3.86 -12.01
CA LYS A 350 3.16 -3.79 -11.39
C LYS A 350 2.82 -2.33 -11.10
N GLN A 351 1.69 -1.87 -11.62
CA GLN A 351 1.12 -0.56 -11.28
C GLN A 351 0.27 -0.70 -10.02
N ARG A 352 0.23 0.33 -9.17
CA ARG A 352 -0.60 0.31 -7.95
C ARG A 352 -2.09 0.27 -8.30
N PRO A 353 -2.92 -0.54 -7.61
CA PRO A 353 -4.35 -0.62 -7.84
C PRO A 353 -5.09 0.53 -7.13
N GLU A 354 -5.00 1.73 -7.70
CA GLU A 354 -5.58 2.95 -7.14
C GLU A 354 -6.45 3.68 -8.16
N LEU A 355 -7.51 4.34 -7.67
CA LEU A 355 -8.44 5.12 -8.50
C LEU A 355 -7.85 6.45 -8.96
N GLY A 356 -6.95 7.05 -8.18
CA GLY A 356 -6.58 8.45 -8.38
C GLY A 356 -7.77 9.36 -8.20
N GLU A 357 -7.98 10.31 -9.10
CA GLU A 357 -9.19 11.14 -9.12
C GLU A 357 -10.08 10.63 -10.25
N THR A 358 -10.90 9.61 -9.99
CA THR A 358 -11.78 9.03 -11.00
C THR A 358 -13.15 9.67 -10.90
N VAL A 359 -13.54 10.47 -11.90
CA VAL A 359 -14.78 11.24 -11.85
C VAL A 359 -15.53 11.23 -13.18
N VAL A 360 -16.85 11.39 -13.09
CA VAL A 360 -17.69 11.84 -14.19
C VAL A 360 -18.26 13.19 -13.80
N ALA A 361 -18.00 14.22 -14.60
CA ALA A 361 -18.50 15.56 -14.35
C ALA A 361 -19.29 16.07 -15.56
N VAL A 362 -20.28 16.93 -15.30
CA VAL A 362 -21.17 17.50 -16.31
C VAL A 362 -21.20 19.01 -16.22
N SER A 363 -21.23 19.66 -17.38
CA SER A 363 -21.55 21.07 -17.54
C SER A 363 -22.80 21.18 -18.40
N LEU A 364 -23.90 21.64 -17.81
CA LEU A 364 -25.19 21.76 -18.48
C LEU A 364 -25.19 22.91 -19.50
N GLU A 365 -26.15 22.87 -20.42
CA GLU A 365 -26.26 23.87 -21.49
C GLU A 365 -26.37 25.28 -20.89
N GLY A 366 -25.54 26.20 -21.38
CA GLY A 366 -25.47 27.57 -20.87
C GLY A 366 -24.67 27.76 -19.59
N SER A 367 -24.05 26.71 -19.02
CA SER A 367 -23.10 26.80 -17.91
C SER A 367 -21.66 26.76 -18.39
N GLU A 368 -20.80 27.57 -17.77
CA GLU A 368 -19.35 27.48 -17.91
C GLU A 368 -18.71 26.60 -16.82
N THR A 369 -19.45 26.33 -15.74
CA THR A 369 -19.00 25.59 -14.55
C THR A 369 -19.29 24.09 -14.66
N TRP A 370 -18.57 23.31 -13.85
CA TRP A 370 -18.66 21.84 -13.81
C TRP A 370 -19.17 21.34 -12.46
N SER A 371 -19.89 20.23 -12.48
CA SER A 371 -20.33 19.53 -11.27
C SER A 371 -20.15 18.03 -11.41
N LEU A 372 -19.88 17.33 -10.32
CA LEU A 372 -19.86 15.87 -10.32
C LEU A 372 -21.25 15.36 -10.70
N LEU A 373 -21.31 14.38 -11.60
CA LEU A 373 -22.56 13.79 -12.04
C LEU A 373 -23.24 13.10 -10.85
N SER A 374 -24.50 13.42 -10.59
CA SER A 374 -25.28 12.87 -9.48
C SER A 374 -26.58 12.26 -9.97
N PRO A 375 -27.00 11.09 -9.44
CA PRO A 375 -28.32 10.50 -9.69
C PRO A 375 -29.46 11.18 -8.92
N ASP A 376 -29.17 12.08 -7.99
CA ASP A 376 -30.18 12.74 -7.14
C ASP A 376 -29.90 14.26 -7.06
N SER A 377 -30.56 14.97 -6.14
CA SER A 377 -30.42 16.43 -5.97
C SER A 377 -29.08 16.89 -5.39
N ARG A 378 -28.12 15.98 -5.15
CA ARG A 378 -26.82 16.35 -4.56
C ARG A 378 -25.97 17.06 -5.60
N HIS A 379 -25.64 18.32 -5.33
CA HIS A 379 -24.78 19.13 -6.19
C HIS A 379 -23.39 19.26 -5.56
N VAL A 380 -22.36 18.81 -6.27
CA VAL A 380 -20.95 18.97 -5.88
C VAL A 380 -20.24 19.74 -7.00
N PRO A 381 -19.88 21.02 -6.78
CA PRO A 381 -19.07 21.77 -7.74
C PRO A 381 -17.74 21.05 -7.99
N TYR A 382 -17.35 20.89 -9.25
CA TYR A 382 -16.09 20.26 -9.62
C TYR A 382 -15.00 21.30 -9.85
N THR A 383 -14.67 21.97 -8.74
CA THR A 383 -13.61 22.97 -8.60
C THR A 383 -12.59 22.45 -7.57
N ASP A 384 -11.48 23.15 -7.34
CA ASP A 384 -10.52 22.76 -6.30
C ASP A 384 -11.16 22.72 -4.90
N ASP A 385 -11.88 23.78 -4.52
CA ASP A 385 -12.57 23.86 -3.22
C ASP A 385 -13.72 22.85 -3.11
N GLY A 386 -14.50 22.69 -4.18
CA GLY A 386 -15.65 21.79 -4.21
C GLY A 386 -15.22 20.32 -4.10
N TRP A 387 -14.14 19.95 -4.79
CA TRP A 387 -13.54 18.63 -4.68
C TRP A 387 -12.93 18.39 -3.29
N ALA A 388 -12.16 19.34 -2.75
CA ALA A 388 -11.53 19.20 -1.43
C ALA A 388 -12.56 19.01 -0.31
N ALA A 389 -13.64 19.80 -0.32
CA ALA A 389 -14.74 19.66 0.64
C ALA A 389 -15.46 18.31 0.50
N TYR A 390 -15.73 17.88 -0.74
CA TYR A 390 -16.31 16.57 -1.02
C TYR A 390 -15.42 15.43 -0.54
N GLU A 391 -14.13 15.45 -0.90
CA GLU A 391 -13.17 14.43 -0.52
C GLU A 391 -13.04 14.29 1.00
N ALA A 392 -12.98 15.40 1.73
CA ALA A 392 -12.95 15.39 3.20
C ALA A 392 -14.18 14.70 3.80
N GLU A 393 -15.39 15.08 3.37
CA GLU A 393 -16.65 14.43 3.80
C GLU A 393 -16.64 12.92 3.47
N ARG A 394 -16.20 12.56 2.26
CA ARG A 394 -16.17 11.17 1.83
C ARG A 394 -15.13 10.34 2.57
N ARG A 395 -13.99 10.92 2.97
CA ARG A 395 -12.98 10.24 3.79
C ARG A 395 -13.51 9.87 5.17
N GLU A 396 -14.29 10.75 5.80
CA GLU A 396 -14.98 10.43 7.06
C GLU A 396 -15.97 9.27 6.88
N TRP A 397 -16.74 9.30 5.80
CA TRP A 397 -17.64 8.19 5.50
C TRP A 397 -16.90 6.88 5.22
N LEU A 398 -15.82 6.91 4.44
CA LEU A 398 -14.99 5.72 4.16
C LEU A 398 -14.40 5.16 5.44
N SER A 399 -13.94 6.03 6.35
CA SER A 399 -13.48 5.63 7.69
C SER A 399 -14.55 4.87 8.45
N ALA A 400 -15.81 5.34 8.43
CA ALA A 400 -16.94 4.65 9.06
C ALA A 400 -17.30 3.32 8.38
N VAL A 401 -17.27 3.25 7.04
CA VAL A 401 -17.49 2.02 6.26
C VAL A 401 -16.42 0.98 6.61
N ASN A 402 -15.15 1.39 6.57
CA ASN A 402 -13.99 0.57 6.88
C ASN A 402 -14.02 0.07 8.33
N ALA A 403 -14.36 0.93 9.30
CA ALA A 403 -14.53 0.54 10.70
C ALA A 403 -15.63 -0.52 10.88
N ARG A 404 -16.75 -0.39 10.17
CA ARG A 404 -17.85 -1.37 10.20
C ARG A 404 -17.44 -2.70 9.58
N ALA A 405 -16.82 -2.69 8.42
CA ALA A 405 -16.33 -3.90 7.75
C ALA A 405 -15.33 -4.65 8.65
N ARG A 406 -14.38 -3.92 9.25
CA ARG A 406 -13.44 -4.46 10.22
C ARG A 406 -14.13 -5.08 11.44
N ALA A 407 -15.11 -4.41 12.02
CA ALA A 407 -15.87 -4.92 13.16
C ALA A 407 -16.64 -6.20 12.80
N GLN A 408 -17.26 -6.26 11.63
CA GLN A 408 -17.96 -7.45 11.14
C GLN A 408 -17.03 -8.66 10.98
N CYS A 409 -15.83 -8.45 10.43
CA CYS A 409 -14.82 -9.52 10.36
C CYS A 409 -14.44 -10.01 11.77
N ARG A 410 -14.15 -9.08 12.70
CA ARG A 410 -13.79 -9.43 14.09
C ARG A 410 -14.89 -10.19 14.83
N GLU A 411 -16.16 -9.91 14.52
CA GLU A 411 -17.31 -10.58 15.13
C GLU A 411 -17.26 -12.11 14.90
N GLN A 412 -16.73 -12.54 13.76
CA GLN A 412 -16.58 -13.97 13.42
C GLN A 412 -15.71 -14.73 14.45
N ASN A 413 -14.83 -14.01 15.16
CA ASN A 413 -13.93 -14.55 16.18
C ASN A 413 -14.24 -14.01 17.59
N ALA A 414 -15.38 -13.33 17.79
CA ALA A 414 -15.70 -12.64 19.04
C ALA A 414 -15.74 -13.57 20.25
N ASP A 415 -16.25 -14.80 20.09
CA ASP A 415 -16.34 -15.79 21.18
C ASP A 415 -14.99 -16.09 21.85
N TYR A 416 -13.92 -16.22 21.05
CA TYR A 416 -12.58 -16.45 21.57
C TYR A 416 -12.09 -15.25 22.38
N TRP A 417 -12.25 -14.04 21.83
CA TRP A 417 -11.80 -12.81 22.47
C TRP A 417 -12.60 -12.47 23.73
N ASN A 418 -13.92 -12.66 23.70
CA ASN A 418 -14.79 -12.43 24.84
C ASN A 418 -14.44 -13.36 26.01
N LYS A 419 -14.10 -14.63 25.76
CA LYS A 419 -13.61 -15.54 26.81
C LYS A 419 -12.31 -15.05 27.44
N ARG A 420 -11.37 -14.56 26.63
CA ARG A 420 -10.10 -14.02 27.12
C ARG A 420 -10.30 -12.76 27.96
N ARG A 421 -11.14 -11.82 27.50
CA ARG A 421 -11.47 -10.59 28.24
C ARG A 421 -12.19 -10.89 29.55
N ALA A 422 -13.16 -11.81 29.55
CA ALA A 422 -13.82 -12.25 30.78
C ALA A 422 -12.86 -12.93 31.78
N ALA A 423 -11.81 -13.61 31.30
CA ALA A 423 -10.76 -14.13 32.17
C ALA A 423 -9.90 -12.99 32.77
N ALA A 424 -9.53 -12.00 31.96
CA ALA A 424 -8.79 -10.82 32.43
C ALA A 424 -9.61 -9.99 33.44
N GLU A 425 -10.90 -9.78 33.21
CA GLU A 425 -11.80 -9.09 34.14
C GLU A 425 -11.90 -9.83 35.48
N ARG A 426 -12.03 -11.16 35.46
CA ARG A 426 -12.04 -11.97 36.70
C ARG A 426 -10.73 -11.86 37.46
N TRP A 427 -9.60 -11.84 36.76
CA TRP A 427 -8.29 -11.65 37.39
C TRP A 427 -8.16 -10.24 38.00
N LEU A 428 -8.54 -9.19 37.25
CA LEU A 428 -8.55 -7.80 37.72
C LEU A 428 -9.47 -7.59 38.93
N ALA A 429 -10.60 -8.30 39.00
CA ALA A 429 -11.50 -8.27 40.14
C ALA A 429 -10.95 -8.99 41.38
N ALA A 430 -9.97 -9.89 41.20
CA ALA A 430 -9.38 -10.68 42.28
C ALA A 430 -8.10 -10.08 42.86
N ILE A 431 -7.52 -9.06 42.23
CA ILE A 431 -6.34 -8.35 42.74
C ILE A 431 -6.76 -7.17 43.62
N ASP A 432 -5.96 -6.92 44.66
CA ASP A 432 -6.16 -5.75 45.51
C ASP A 432 -5.91 -4.47 44.70
N ARG A 433 -6.84 -3.53 44.78
CA ARG A 433 -6.68 -2.23 44.14
C ARG A 433 -5.60 -1.43 44.85
N VAL A 434 -4.74 -0.78 44.07
CA VAL A 434 -3.79 0.19 44.61
C VAL A 434 -4.57 1.29 45.31
N THR A 435 -4.29 1.48 46.60
CA THR A 435 -4.96 2.51 47.40
C THR A 435 -4.31 3.86 47.13
N VAL A 436 -5.10 4.83 46.67
CA VAL A 436 -4.64 6.21 46.47
C VAL A 436 -4.36 6.83 47.85
N PRO A 437 -3.14 7.34 48.11
CA PRO A 437 -2.81 7.94 49.39
C PRO A 437 -3.56 9.27 49.60
N ALA A 438 -3.69 9.67 50.86
CA ALA A 438 -4.21 10.99 51.18
C ALA A 438 -3.26 12.08 50.66
N LEU A 439 -3.81 13.17 50.14
CA LEU A 439 -3.03 14.32 49.70
C LEU A 439 -2.38 15.00 50.92
N PRO A 440 -1.04 15.12 50.97
CA PRO A 440 -0.38 15.85 52.04
C PRO A 440 -0.76 17.33 52.04
N GLU A 441 -0.80 17.95 53.22
CA GLU A 441 -1.19 19.36 53.37
C GLU A 441 -0.24 20.29 52.61
N GLY A 442 -0.80 21.27 51.89
CA GLY A 442 -0.04 22.26 51.11
C GLY A 442 0.37 21.82 49.71
N TYR A 443 0.12 20.57 49.31
CA TYR A 443 0.42 20.07 47.95
C TYR A 443 -0.79 20.19 47.00
N PRO A 444 -0.59 20.57 45.73
CA PRO A 444 -1.66 20.59 44.74
C PRO A 444 -1.93 19.19 44.17
N ALA A 445 -3.19 18.88 43.84
CA ALA A 445 -3.53 17.68 43.08
C ALA A 445 -4.59 18.00 42.01
N GLN A 446 -4.34 17.51 40.80
CA GLN A 446 -5.23 17.58 39.64
C GLN A 446 -5.75 16.18 39.27
N ASN A 447 -5.04 15.12 39.66
CA ASN A 447 -5.41 13.73 39.40
C ASN A 447 -4.90 12.78 40.51
N GLU A 448 -5.28 11.50 40.45
CA GLU A 448 -4.90 10.50 41.46
C GLU A 448 -3.38 10.23 41.51
N ILE A 449 -2.66 10.39 40.41
CA ILE A 449 -1.19 10.21 40.37
C ILE A 449 -0.50 11.27 41.21
N ASP A 450 -1.02 12.50 41.21
CA ASP A 450 -0.45 13.60 42.02
C ASP A 450 -0.47 13.25 43.51
N HIS A 451 -1.47 12.49 43.98
CA HIS A 451 -1.50 12.02 45.38
C HIS A 451 -0.30 11.11 45.69
N PHE A 452 0.01 10.16 44.81
CA PHE A 452 1.17 9.28 44.98
C PHE A 452 2.48 10.06 44.96
N LEU A 453 2.62 10.98 44.00
CA LEU A 453 3.82 11.82 43.88
C LEU A 453 4.00 12.69 45.12
N ASN A 454 2.95 13.41 45.53
CA ASN A 454 3.00 14.31 46.68
C ASN A 454 3.20 13.55 47.99
N ALA A 455 2.53 12.41 48.18
CA ALA A 455 2.75 11.55 49.35
C ALA A 455 4.22 11.13 49.46
N ARG A 456 4.83 10.75 48.33
CA ARG A 456 6.25 10.38 48.32
C ARG A 456 7.16 11.59 48.55
N ILE A 457 6.85 12.76 47.99
CA ILE A 457 7.62 13.98 48.24
C ILE A 457 7.56 14.37 49.72
N ALA A 458 6.37 14.33 50.32
CA ALA A 458 6.18 14.66 51.74
C ALA A 458 6.89 13.67 52.66
N GLU A 459 6.84 12.37 52.34
CA GLU A 459 7.58 11.33 53.07
C GLU A 459 9.09 11.59 53.02
N VAL A 460 9.65 11.83 51.83
CA VAL A 460 11.09 12.11 51.69
C VAL A 460 11.45 13.46 52.31
N ALA A 461 10.57 14.47 52.27
CA ALA A 461 10.80 15.73 52.96
C ALA A 461 10.87 15.56 54.48
N ALA A 462 10.00 14.74 55.06
CA ALA A 462 10.07 14.40 56.48
C ALA A 462 11.34 13.61 56.84
N GLU A 463 11.78 12.69 55.97
CA GLU A 463 13.07 11.98 56.12
C GLU A 463 14.25 12.97 56.11
N VAL A 464 14.22 13.98 55.23
CA VAL A 464 15.24 15.04 55.15
C VAL A 464 15.19 15.92 56.39
N GLU A 465 14.02 16.39 56.85
CA GLU A 465 13.91 17.18 58.07
C GLU A 465 14.41 16.43 59.31
N GLN A 466 14.17 15.12 59.39
CA GLN A 466 14.73 14.28 60.46
C GLN A 466 16.25 14.15 60.36
N SER A 467 16.81 14.11 59.15
CA SER A 467 18.25 14.15 58.91
C SER A 467 18.87 15.52 59.28
N ASP A 468 18.22 16.61 58.87
CA ASP A 468 18.64 18.00 59.10
C ASP A 468 18.49 18.46 60.56
N ALA A 469 17.68 17.76 61.35
CA ALA A 469 17.60 17.96 62.80
C ALA A 469 18.88 17.51 63.55
N GLY A 470 19.79 16.81 62.85
CA GLY A 470 21.14 16.48 63.32
C GLY A 470 22.20 17.49 62.87
N GLU A 471 23.41 17.39 63.42
CA GLU A 471 24.54 18.28 63.06
C GLU A 471 25.09 18.03 61.62
N ILE A 472 24.74 16.90 60.99
CA ILE A 472 25.31 16.42 59.71
C ILE A 472 24.20 16.15 58.68
N ASP A 473 24.28 16.83 57.52
CA ASP A 473 23.38 16.60 56.37
C ASP A 473 24.02 15.67 55.35
N TYR A 474 23.25 14.71 54.84
CA TYR A 474 23.76 13.72 53.89
C TYR A 474 24.21 14.37 52.57
N TYR A 475 23.41 15.29 52.00
CA TYR A 475 23.72 15.87 50.69
C TYR A 475 24.85 16.90 50.72
N ARG A 476 24.96 17.67 51.81
CA ARG A 476 25.97 18.72 52.01
C ARG A 476 27.29 18.16 52.52
N ASP A 477 27.24 17.23 53.48
CA ASP A 477 28.44 16.83 54.24
C ASP A 477 28.92 15.42 53.91
N VAL A 478 28.02 14.46 53.62
CA VAL A 478 28.39 13.04 53.46
C VAL A 478 28.62 12.67 51.99
N GLN A 479 27.66 12.96 51.11
CA GLN A 479 27.72 12.58 49.70
C GLN A 479 28.98 13.12 48.99
N PRO A 480 29.42 14.39 49.20
CA PRO A 480 30.63 14.89 48.56
C PRO A 480 31.89 14.09 48.95
N ILE A 481 31.95 13.58 50.18
CA ILE A 481 33.05 12.73 50.65
C ILE A 481 33.00 11.37 49.94
N LEU A 482 31.82 10.75 49.86
CA LEU A 482 31.67 9.46 49.18
C LEU A 482 31.93 9.58 47.67
N GLU A 483 31.50 10.67 47.04
CA GLU A 483 31.77 10.99 45.63
C GLU A 483 33.27 11.13 45.37
N ALA A 484 33.96 11.92 46.21
CA ALA A 484 35.37 12.19 46.03
C ALA A 484 36.27 10.96 46.25
N HIS A 485 35.92 10.10 47.22
CA HIS A 485 36.84 9.06 47.69
C HIS A 485 36.38 7.61 47.40
N CYS A 486 35.10 7.38 47.10
CA CYS A 486 34.54 6.03 47.06
C CYS A 486 33.89 5.66 45.71
N TYR A 487 33.28 6.61 45.01
CA TYR A 487 32.43 6.29 43.84
C TYR A 487 33.21 5.71 42.66
N ASP A 488 34.44 6.17 42.43
CA ASP A 488 35.31 5.66 41.35
C ASP A 488 35.46 4.13 41.34
N CYS A 489 35.49 3.52 42.53
CA CYS A 489 35.61 2.06 42.69
C CYS A 489 34.29 1.38 43.05
N HIS A 490 33.34 2.10 43.67
CA HIS A 490 32.13 1.53 44.25
C HIS A 490 30.82 2.05 43.62
N GLN A 491 30.85 2.52 42.38
CA GLN A 491 29.64 2.93 41.63
C GLN A 491 29.36 2.03 40.41
N GLY A 492 28.08 1.76 40.16
CA GLY A 492 27.60 1.13 38.92
C GLY A 492 27.78 -0.40 38.84
N GLY A 493 27.65 -0.94 37.62
CA GLY A 493 27.55 -2.39 37.37
C GLY A 493 28.83 -3.22 37.63
N LYS A 494 29.97 -2.57 37.90
CA LYS A 494 31.29 -3.22 38.14
C LYS A 494 31.92 -2.78 39.46
N ALA A 495 31.11 -2.39 40.44
CA ALA A 495 31.59 -1.95 41.74
C ALA A 495 32.45 -3.02 42.44
N GLN A 496 33.60 -2.60 42.99
CA GLN A 496 34.56 -3.51 43.61
C GLN A 496 33.99 -4.18 44.86
N GLY A 497 34.27 -5.49 45.02
CA GLY A 497 33.75 -6.29 46.12
C GLY A 497 32.22 -6.34 46.18
N GLY A 498 31.53 -6.08 45.06
CA GLY A 498 30.06 -6.11 44.98
C GLY A 498 29.33 -5.03 45.79
N LEU A 499 30.04 -4.06 46.39
CA LEU A 499 29.46 -3.02 47.21
C LEU A 499 29.23 -1.73 46.41
N ARG A 500 27.99 -1.29 46.29
CA ARG A 500 27.60 -0.03 45.63
C ARG A 500 27.40 1.08 46.66
N ILE A 501 28.41 1.90 46.87
CA ILE A 501 28.39 2.98 47.87
C ILE A 501 27.49 4.14 47.44
N ASN A 502 26.99 4.18 46.21
CA ASN A 502 25.98 5.16 45.77
C ASN A 502 24.53 4.69 45.98
N GLU A 503 24.31 3.50 46.56
CA GLU A 503 22.99 2.92 46.80
C GLU A 503 22.81 2.58 48.29
N HIS A 504 21.90 3.27 48.98
CA HIS A 504 21.69 3.09 50.43
C HIS A 504 21.44 1.62 50.81
N GLN A 505 20.59 0.92 50.05
CA GLN A 505 20.30 -0.50 50.31
C GLN A 505 21.54 -1.40 50.19
N SER A 506 22.45 -1.10 49.26
CA SER A 506 23.70 -1.85 49.13
C SER A 506 24.63 -1.62 50.32
N MET A 507 24.67 -0.40 50.87
CA MET A 507 25.48 -0.09 52.04
C MET A 507 24.96 -0.75 53.33
N LEU A 508 23.65 -0.92 53.46
CA LEU A 508 23.04 -1.65 54.57
C LEU A 508 23.20 -3.17 54.46
N ALA A 509 23.18 -3.71 53.23
CA ALA A 509 23.33 -5.14 52.99
C ALA A 509 24.80 -5.61 53.02
N GLY A 510 25.72 -4.75 52.60
CA GLY A 510 27.12 -5.14 52.35
C GLY A 510 27.35 -5.69 50.95
N GLY A 511 28.63 -5.85 50.60
CA GLY A 511 29.07 -6.47 49.35
C GLY A 511 29.36 -7.96 49.50
N GLU A 512 30.39 -8.44 48.80
CA GLU A 512 30.90 -9.81 48.90
C GLU A 512 31.40 -10.18 50.30
N SER A 513 31.72 -9.19 51.14
CA SER A 513 32.06 -9.42 52.55
C SER A 513 30.88 -9.93 53.37
N GLN A 514 29.63 -9.78 52.90
CA GLN A 514 28.39 -10.10 53.63
C GLN A 514 28.23 -9.36 54.97
N GLU A 515 29.08 -8.36 55.21
CA GLU A 515 29.03 -7.46 56.35
C GLU A 515 28.47 -6.11 55.89
N PRO A 516 27.48 -5.54 56.60
CA PRO A 516 26.97 -4.21 56.32
C PRO A 516 28.11 -3.19 56.26
N ALA A 517 28.16 -2.40 55.17
CA ALA A 517 29.10 -1.30 55.09
C ALA A 517 28.77 -0.24 56.14
N ILE A 518 27.47 -0.04 56.42
CA ILE A 518 26.99 0.85 57.47
C ILE A 518 25.95 0.12 58.33
N VAL A 519 26.10 0.25 59.64
CA VAL A 519 25.10 -0.15 60.63
C VAL A 519 24.60 1.12 61.33
N PRO A 520 23.36 1.57 61.06
CA PRO A 520 22.78 2.77 61.67
C PRO A 520 22.93 2.80 63.19
N GLY A 521 23.48 3.90 63.72
CA GLY A 521 23.70 4.11 65.16
C GLY A 521 24.89 3.36 65.74
N LYS A 522 25.64 2.58 64.94
CA LYS A 522 26.74 1.74 65.42
C LYS A 522 28.01 1.92 64.60
N VAL A 523 28.76 2.95 64.97
CA VAL A 523 30.03 3.32 64.31
C VAL A 523 31.02 2.16 64.29
N ASP A 524 31.19 1.47 65.42
CA ASP A 524 32.19 0.41 65.57
C ASP A 524 31.80 -0.89 64.83
N GLU A 525 30.51 -1.10 64.55
CA GLU A 525 30.01 -2.25 63.77
C GLU A 525 29.95 -1.96 62.25
N SER A 526 30.27 -0.72 61.83
CA SER A 526 30.18 -0.30 60.42
C SER A 526 31.49 -0.52 59.68
N ALA A 527 31.51 -1.46 58.73
CA ALA A 527 32.72 -1.84 57.99
C ALA A 527 33.33 -0.67 57.18
N LEU A 528 32.51 0.28 56.72
CA LEU A 528 32.99 1.52 56.09
C LEU A 528 33.94 2.28 57.02
N ILE A 529 33.53 2.52 58.27
CA ILE A 529 34.32 3.28 59.25
C ILE A 529 35.61 2.53 59.61
N GLN A 530 35.53 1.21 59.76
CA GLN A 530 36.71 0.38 60.04
C GLN A 530 37.73 0.45 58.90
N ARG A 531 37.28 0.39 57.63
CA ARG A 531 38.16 0.44 56.47
C ARG A 531 38.79 1.82 56.25
N ILE A 532 38.05 2.90 56.42
CA ILE A 532 38.62 4.26 56.25
C ILE A 532 39.53 4.71 57.40
N THR A 533 39.51 3.98 58.53
CA THR A 533 40.38 4.26 59.70
C THR A 533 41.48 3.22 59.92
N SER A 534 41.55 2.19 59.07
CA SER A 534 42.54 1.12 59.19
C SER A 534 43.96 1.62 58.91
N SER A 535 44.94 1.07 59.65
CA SER A 535 46.36 1.26 59.38
C SER A 535 46.99 0.12 58.54
N ASP A 536 46.20 -0.90 58.18
CA ASP A 536 46.64 -2.00 57.32
C ASP A 536 46.41 -1.64 55.84
N GLU A 537 47.52 -1.51 55.11
CA GLU A 537 47.57 -1.14 53.70
C GLU A 537 46.75 -2.07 52.78
N ASN A 538 46.45 -3.30 53.22
CA ASN A 538 45.71 -4.27 52.40
C ASN A 538 44.18 -4.11 52.50
N ILE A 539 43.68 -3.42 53.53
CA ILE A 539 42.24 -3.30 53.80
C ILE A 539 41.77 -1.85 53.97
N VAL A 540 42.70 -0.89 54.06
CA VAL A 540 42.39 0.53 54.13
C VAL A 540 41.72 1.00 52.85
N MET A 541 40.72 1.87 52.99
CA MET A 541 40.00 2.47 51.86
C MET A 541 40.10 4.00 51.93
N PRO A 542 40.37 4.70 50.81
CA PRO A 542 40.63 4.15 49.48
C PRO A 542 42.02 3.48 49.38
N PRO A 543 42.18 2.41 48.56
CA PRO A 543 43.45 1.66 48.44
C PRO A 543 44.49 2.40 47.59
N LYS A 544 44.05 3.42 46.86
CA LYS A 544 44.86 4.33 46.04
C LYS A 544 44.29 5.73 46.19
N GLY A 545 45.16 6.72 46.38
CA GLY A 545 44.78 8.10 46.64
C GLY A 545 45.14 8.54 48.05
N ASP A 546 44.82 9.79 48.38
CA ASP A 546 45.01 10.32 49.73
C ASP A 546 43.94 9.73 50.68
N PRO A 547 44.31 9.30 51.89
CA PRO A 547 43.33 8.91 52.91
C PRO A 547 42.37 10.07 53.23
N LEU A 548 41.16 9.73 53.66
CA LEU A 548 40.22 10.73 54.16
C LEU A 548 40.84 11.49 55.34
N SER A 549 40.65 12.80 55.37
CA SER A 549 41.10 13.64 56.47
C SER A 549 40.37 13.31 57.78
N ALA A 550 40.95 13.69 58.90
CA ALA A 550 40.34 13.50 60.21
C ALA A 550 38.94 14.15 60.31
N VAL A 551 38.72 15.27 59.60
CA VAL A 551 37.43 15.98 59.55
C VAL A 551 36.40 15.19 58.74
N GLU A 552 36.78 14.66 57.58
CA GLU A 552 35.88 13.84 56.74
C GLU A 552 35.49 12.54 57.44
N ILE A 553 36.45 11.87 58.09
CA ILE A 553 36.19 10.67 58.90
C ILE A 553 35.23 10.99 60.05
N ASP A 554 35.40 12.12 60.71
CA ASP A 554 34.53 12.55 61.81
C ASP A 554 33.10 12.84 61.34
N ILE A 555 32.93 13.46 60.17
CA ILE A 555 31.63 13.65 59.53
C ILE A 555 30.94 12.31 59.27
N LEU A 556 31.63 11.35 58.64
CA LEU A 556 31.07 10.02 58.37
C LEU A 556 30.72 9.26 59.66
N LYS A 557 31.56 9.36 60.70
CA LYS A 557 31.29 8.76 62.02
C LYS A 557 30.05 9.36 62.67
N ARG A 558 29.93 10.69 62.69
CA ARG A 558 28.78 11.39 63.27
C ARG A 558 27.50 11.06 62.52
N TRP A 559 27.55 11.00 61.19
CA TRP A 559 26.43 10.56 60.35
C TRP A 559 25.99 9.12 60.64
N VAL A 560 26.93 8.17 60.72
CA VAL A 560 26.59 6.78 61.08
C VAL A 560 25.99 6.71 62.48
N ASN A 561 26.58 7.43 63.45
CA ASN A 561 26.11 7.48 64.83
C ASN A 561 24.72 8.10 64.98
N SER A 562 24.36 9.08 64.14
CA SER A 562 23.04 9.70 64.12
C SER A 562 21.98 8.86 63.39
N GLY A 563 22.31 7.63 62.98
CA GLY A 563 21.38 6.71 62.34
C GLY A 563 21.54 6.60 60.83
N ALA A 564 22.60 7.17 60.26
CA ALA A 564 22.93 7.09 58.83
C ALA A 564 21.77 7.51 57.91
N ALA A 565 21.09 8.60 58.25
CA ALA A 565 19.97 9.10 57.46
C ALA A 565 20.41 9.35 56.00
N TRP A 566 19.69 8.75 55.06
CA TRP A 566 19.99 8.82 53.63
C TRP A 566 18.70 9.00 52.85
N PRO A 567 18.29 10.26 52.60
CA PRO A 567 17.14 10.54 51.77
C PRO A 567 17.39 10.07 50.33
N GLN A 568 16.36 9.54 49.66
CA GLN A 568 16.52 8.99 48.31
C GLN A 568 16.78 10.08 47.24
N PHE A 569 16.27 11.29 47.44
CA PHE A 569 16.52 12.45 46.58
C PHE A 569 16.52 13.76 47.37
N ASN A 570 17.24 14.76 46.89
CA ASN A 570 17.34 16.05 47.54
C ASN A 570 16.09 16.91 47.27
N VAL A 571 15.16 16.93 48.23
CA VAL A 571 13.90 17.67 48.13
C VAL A 571 14.06 19.18 48.08
N SER A 572 15.17 19.74 48.60
CA SER A 572 15.45 21.18 48.53
C SER A 572 15.66 21.68 47.09
N ARG A 573 15.81 20.76 46.13
CA ARG A 573 15.91 21.05 44.69
C ARG A 573 14.61 20.79 43.92
N LEU A 574 13.55 20.35 44.58
CA LEU A 574 12.26 20.06 43.93
C LEU A 574 11.36 21.30 43.96
N GLU A 575 11.55 22.21 43.02
CA GLU A 575 10.58 23.28 42.76
C GLU A 575 9.56 22.80 41.71
N LEU A 576 8.27 22.91 42.04
CA LEU A 576 7.20 22.65 41.08
C LEU A 576 7.20 23.75 40.03
N ASN A 577 7.38 23.37 38.77
CA ASN A 577 7.27 24.31 37.66
C ASN A 577 5.84 24.87 37.60
N PRO A 578 5.68 26.18 37.31
CA PRO A 578 4.36 26.74 37.07
C PRO A 578 3.70 26.06 35.86
N LEU A 579 2.36 26.06 35.85
CA LEU A 579 1.60 25.60 34.69
C LEU A 579 2.04 26.37 33.45
N ALA A 580 2.32 25.64 32.36
CA ALA A 580 2.65 26.24 31.08
C ALA A 580 1.51 27.15 30.61
N ASP A 581 1.86 28.24 29.93
CA ASP A 581 0.88 29.06 29.22
C ASP A 581 0.21 28.26 28.09
N ASP A 582 -0.88 28.80 27.54
CA ASP A 582 -1.74 28.10 26.58
C ASP A 582 -1.02 27.75 25.27
N LEU A 583 -0.12 28.60 24.78
CA LEU A 583 0.60 28.33 23.52
C LEU A 583 1.74 27.32 23.73
N ALA A 584 2.44 27.42 24.86
CA ALA A 584 3.43 26.44 25.27
C ALA A 584 2.77 25.07 25.51
N PHE A 585 1.59 25.05 26.14
CA PHE A 585 0.78 23.84 26.30
C PHE A 585 0.39 23.26 24.94
N LEU A 586 -0.20 24.06 24.05
CA LEU A 586 -0.62 23.61 22.72
C LEU A 586 0.55 22.99 21.95
N ARG A 587 1.70 23.68 21.89
CA ARG A 587 2.89 23.17 21.22
C ARG A 587 3.35 21.83 21.79
N ARG A 588 3.40 21.69 23.13
CA ARG A 588 3.84 20.46 23.80
C ARG A 588 2.88 19.31 23.52
N VAL A 589 1.58 19.52 23.72
CA VAL A 589 0.59 18.46 23.53
C VAL A 589 0.52 18.00 22.07
N THR A 590 0.64 18.90 21.08
CA THR A 590 0.69 18.50 19.67
C THR A 590 1.95 17.72 19.33
N LEU A 591 3.12 18.12 19.84
CA LEU A 591 4.36 17.37 19.64
C LEU A 591 4.32 15.97 20.28
N ASP A 592 3.77 15.84 21.48
CA ASP A 592 3.69 14.56 22.20
C ASP A 592 2.63 13.61 21.60
N THR A 593 1.57 14.15 21.00
CA THR A 593 0.47 13.32 20.48
C THR A 593 0.64 12.96 19.01
N VAL A 594 0.95 13.95 18.17
CA VAL A 594 1.00 13.81 16.70
C VAL A 594 2.38 14.12 16.12
N GLY A 595 3.39 14.43 16.94
CA GLY A 595 4.79 14.51 16.50
C GLY A 595 5.19 15.78 15.74
N VAL A 596 4.25 16.70 15.50
CA VAL A 596 4.47 17.93 14.74
C VAL A 596 3.99 19.16 15.50
N THR A 597 4.41 20.34 15.10
CA THR A 597 3.91 21.60 15.68
C THR A 597 2.49 21.90 15.15
N PRO A 598 1.64 22.60 15.93
CA PRO A 598 0.32 23.00 15.46
C PRO A 598 0.42 23.95 14.26
N THR A 599 -0.48 23.78 13.29
CA THR A 599 -0.68 24.68 12.15
C THR A 599 -1.32 26.00 12.58
N GLU A 600 -1.29 27.01 11.72
CA GLU A 600 -1.93 28.31 11.99
C GLU A 600 -3.45 28.16 12.22
N GLU A 601 -4.10 27.27 11.48
CA GLU A 601 -5.52 26.97 11.63
C GLU A 601 -5.81 26.33 12.99
N GLU A 602 -4.98 25.38 13.44
CA GLU A 602 -5.13 24.73 14.75
C GLU A 602 -4.89 25.69 15.91
N ILE A 603 -3.89 26.59 15.80
CA ILE A 603 -3.66 27.65 16.78
C ILE A 603 -4.89 28.55 16.87
N THR A 604 -5.42 28.96 15.72
CA THR A 604 -6.60 29.81 15.62
C THR A 604 -7.81 29.11 16.25
N ALA A 605 -8.06 27.84 15.92
CA ALA A 605 -9.16 27.05 16.49
C ALA A 605 -9.04 26.91 18.02
N PHE A 606 -7.84 26.64 18.53
CA PHE A 606 -7.58 26.53 19.96
C PHE A 606 -7.79 27.86 20.70
N GLN A 607 -7.43 29.00 20.11
CA GLN A 607 -7.66 30.31 20.70
C GLN A 607 -9.13 30.73 20.71
N HIS A 608 -9.92 30.25 19.74
CA HIS A 608 -11.38 30.47 19.68
C HIS A 608 -12.15 29.65 20.73
N ASP A 609 -11.61 28.52 21.19
CA ASP A 609 -12.22 27.74 22.28
C ASP A 609 -12.21 28.52 23.60
N ASP A 610 -13.23 28.28 24.43
CA ASP A 610 -13.34 28.83 25.79
C ASP A 610 -12.08 28.49 26.62
N PRO A 611 -11.42 29.47 27.27
CA PRO A 611 -10.28 29.23 28.18
C PRO A 611 -10.48 28.08 29.18
N ALA A 612 -11.69 27.88 29.68
CA ALA A 612 -12.00 26.84 30.66
C ALA A 612 -11.98 25.42 30.07
N THR A 613 -12.19 25.25 28.75
CA THR A 613 -12.31 23.94 28.11
C THR A 613 -11.32 23.71 26.98
N ARG A 614 -10.66 24.73 26.44
CA ARG A 614 -9.79 24.65 25.26
C ARG A 614 -8.74 23.55 25.33
N ARG A 615 -8.13 23.35 26.50
CA ARG A 615 -7.10 22.31 26.69
C ARG A 615 -7.68 20.91 26.57
N ARG A 616 -8.89 20.68 27.08
CA ARG A 616 -9.61 19.42 26.91
C ARG A 616 -10.03 19.24 25.45
N ASN A 617 -10.64 20.26 24.86
CA ASN A 617 -11.11 20.20 23.47
C ASN A 617 -9.96 19.88 22.50
N VAL A 618 -8.77 20.47 22.69
CA VAL A 618 -7.63 20.15 21.83
C VAL A 618 -7.06 18.76 22.08
N ILE A 619 -7.06 18.27 23.32
CA ILE A 619 -6.70 16.88 23.61
C ILE A 619 -7.66 15.93 22.87
N ASP A 620 -8.97 16.18 22.96
CA ASP A 620 -9.98 15.35 22.28
C ASP A 620 -9.79 15.38 20.75
N ARG A 621 -9.48 16.56 20.17
CA ARG A 621 -9.12 16.68 18.74
C ARG A 621 -7.88 15.86 18.39
N LEU A 622 -6.80 15.97 19.18
CA LEU A 622 -5.53 15.28 18.92
C LEU A 622 -5.64 13.76 19.11
N LEU A 623 -6.45 13.28 20.06
CA LEU A 623 -6.71 11.85 20.25
C LEU A 623 -7.52 11.24 19.09
N ALA A 624 -8.29 12.05 18.36
CA ALA A 624 -8.98 11.64 17.15
C ALA A 624 -8.12 11.81 15.87
N ASP A 625 -6.94 12.42 15.98
CA ASP A 625 -6.13 12.84 14.84
C ASP A 625 -5.26 11.71 14.30
N GLN A 626 -5.48 11.32 13.04
CA GLN A 626 -4.78 10.20 12.41
C GLN A 626 -3.25 10.33 12.38
N ARG A 627 -2.69 11.55 12.46
CA ARG A 627 -1.24 11.79 12.50
C ARG A 627 -0.56 11.13 13.71
N TRP A 628 -1.32 10.79 14.76
CA TRP A 628 -0.78 10.05 15.91
C TRP A 628 -0.19 8.70 15.48
N ALA A 629 -0.81 8.02 14.51
CA ALA A 629 -0.32 6.73 14.03
C ALA A 629 1.09 6.86 13.42
N ASP A 630 1.32 7.91 12.62
CA ASP A 630 2.64 8.21 12.03
C ASP A 630 3.67 8.55 13.12
N HIS A 631 3.30 9.36 14.11
CA HIS A 631 4.19 9.74 15.19
C HIS A 631 4.71 8.53 15.98
N TRP A 632 3.82 7.57 16.26
CA TRP A 632 4.13 6.41 17.08
C TRP A 632 4.86 5.29 16.35
N MET A 633 4.97 5.36 15.02
CA MET A 633 5.72 4.38 14.23
C MET A 633 7.17 4.25 14.69
N GLY A 634 7.87 5.38 14.89
CA GLY A 634 9.29 5.37 15.26
C GLY A 634 9.54 4.65 16.59
N TYR A 635 8.72 4.95 17.60
CA TYR A 635 8.79 4.30 18.91
C TYR A 635 8.55 2.79 18.79
N TRP A 636 7.46 2.38 18.13
CA TRP A 636 7.12 0.96 18.03
C TRP A 636 8.11 0.15 17.19
N LEU A 637 8.69 0.74 16.14
CA LEU A 637 9.73 0.08 15.36
C LEU A 637 11.00 -0.19 16.19
N ASP A 638 11.34 0.73 17.10
CA ASP A 638 12.44 0.57 18.04
C ASP A 638 12.12 -0.51 19.10
N VAL A 639 10.92 -0.44 19.72
CA VAL A 639 10.45 -1.43 20.69
C VAL A 639 10.42 -2.85 20.12
N LEU A 640 9.97 -2.99 18.87
CA LEU A 640 9.87 -4.27 18.17
C LEU A 640 11.21 -4.69 17.55
N ALA A 641 12.26 -3.88 17.72
CA ALA A 641 13.59 -4.08 17.19
C ALA A 641 13.56 -4.50 15.71
N GLU A 642 12.84 -3.74 14.88
CA GLU A 642 12.69 -4.01 13.45
C GLU A 642 14.05 -3.87 12.75
N ASN A 643 14.82 -4.97 12.77
CA ASN A 643 16.16 -5.01 12.25
C ASN A 643 16.23 -5.99 11.07
N PRO A 644 16.32 -5.48 9.83
CA PRO A 644 16.42 -6.33 8.64
C PRO A 644 17.63 -7.26 8.67
N ASN A 645 18.70 -6.90 9.40
CA ASN A 645 19.90 -7.74 9.55
C ASN A 645 19.70 -8.93 10.50
N VAL A 646 18.70 -8.90 11.38
CA VAL A 646 18.40 -9.96 12.34
C VAL A 646 17.32 -10.90 11.80
N ILE A 647 16.36 -10.38 11.03
CA ILE A 647 15.15 -11.13 10.66
C ILE A 647 15.29 -11.88 9.32
N ASN A 648 16.18 -11.44 8.42
CA ASN A 648 16.82 -12.19 7.32
C ASN A 648 17.36 -11.13 6.31
N PRO A 649 18.68 -10.96 6.15
CA PRO A 649 19.25 -9.89 5.34
C PRO A 649 18.92 -9.95 3.84
N THR A 650 18.42 -11.09 3.33
CA THR A 650 17.95 -11.20 1.94
C THR A 650 16.51 -10.72 1.74
N LEU A 651 15.75 -10.62 2.83
CA LEU A 651 14.38 -10.15 2.88
C LEU A 651 14.38 -8.71 3.41
N ASN A 652 14.90 -7.77 2.63
CA ASN A 652 14.82 -6.33 2.90
C ASN A 652 13.36 -5.80 2.84
N ASN A 653 12.39 -6.60 3.30
CA ASN A 653 10.96 -6.57 3.03
C ASN A 653 10.16 -6.27 4.29
N THR A 654 10.66 -5.46 5.23
CA THR A 654 9.86 -5.03 6.39
C THR A 654 8.66 -4.16 6.03
N GLY A 655 8.50 -3.83 4.74
CA GLY A 655 7.35 -3.13 4.17
C GLY A 655 5.99 -3.60 4.70
N PRO A 656 5.57 -4.87 4.51
CA PRO A 656 4.27 -5.35 4.98
C PRO A 656 4.10 -5.25 6.50
N PHE A 657 5.17 -5.48 7.28
CA PHE A 657 5.14 -5.35 8.73
C PHE A 657 4.95 -3.90 9.19
N ARG A 658 5.71 -2.96 8.60
CA ARG A 658 5.56 -1.52 8.86
C ARG A 658 4.16 -1.03 8.55
N TRP A 659 3.58 -1.48 7.43
CA TRP A 659 2.21 -1.12 7.10
C TRP A 659 1.19 -1.75 8.05
N TRP A 660 1.36 -3.01 8.43
CA TRP A 660 0.51 -3.64 9.45
C TRP A 660 0.57 -2.88 10.78
N LEU A 661 1.76 -2.44 11.20
CA LEU A 661 1.95 -1.66 12.43
C LEU A 661 1.22 -0.32 12.33
N TYR A 662 1.48 0.43 11.26
CA TYR A 662 0.83 1.72 11.00
C TYR A 662 -0.70 1.60 11.02
N GLU A 663 -1.23 0.63 10.28
CA GLU A 663 -2.67 0.38 10.20
C GLU A 663 -3.24 -0.07 11.54
N SER A 664 -2.49 -0.82 12.34
CA SER A 664 -2.93 -1.22 13.68
C SER A 664 -3.09 -0.03 14.62
N LEU A 665 -2.19 0.94 14.52
CA LEU A 665 -2.28 2.20 15.25
C LEU A 665 -3.45 3.02 14.72
N LEU A 666 -3.46 3.32 13.42
CA LEU A 666 -4.51 4.10 12.77
C LEU A 666 -5.94 3.56 13.04
N ASP A 667 -6.08 2.24 13.07
CA ASP A 667 -7.36 1.56 13.29
C ASP A 667 -7.76 1.44 14.77
N ASN A 668 -6.96 1.99 15.70
CA ASN A 668 -7.10 1.84 17.15
C ASN A 668 -7.29 0.37 17.56
N LYS A 669 -6.40 -0.51 17.07
CA LYS A 669 -6.49 -1.95 17.34
C LYS A 669 -6.36 -2.19 18.86
N PRO A 670 -7.27 -2.94 19.48
CA PRO A 670 -7.16 -3.30 20.89
C PRO A 670 -5.82 -3.99 21.20
N ALA A 671 -5.19 -3.62 22.31
CA ALA A 671 -3.86 -4.09 22.66
C ALA A 671 -3.78 -5.63 22.81
N ASP A 672 -4.84 -6.27 23.29
CA ASP A 672 -4.94 -7.73 23.38
C ASP A 672 -4.85 -8.41 22.01
N LEU A 673 -5.52 -7.86 21.00
CA LEU A 673 -5.43 -8.30 19.61
C LEU A 673 -4.04 -8.01 19.04
N PHE A 674 -3.57 -6.76 19.17
CA PHE A 674 -2.27 -6.31 18.66
C PHE A 674 -1.12 -7.20 19.11
N VAL A 675 -1.00 -7.45 20.43
CA VAL A 675 0.04 -8.29 21.01
C VAL A 675 -0.10 -9.75 20.58
N THR A 676 -1.34 -10.26 20.50
CA THR A 676 -1.55 -11.66 20.09
C THR A 676 -1.15 -11.89 18.64
N GLU A 677 -1.50 -10.98 17.72
CA GLU A 677 -1.09 -11.05 16.31
C GLU A 677 0.44 -11.04 16.18
N LEU A 678 1.13 -10.16 16.92
CA LEU A 678 2.59 -10.14 16.98
C LEU A 678 3.19 -11.48 17.44
N ILE A 679 2.65 -12.06 18.51
CA ILE A 679 3.15 -13.32 19.07
C ILE A 679 2.87 -14.50 18.13
N ARG A 680 1.69 -14.53 17.50
CA ARG A 680 1.29 -15.61 16.58
C ARG A 680 1.94 -15.50 15.21
N MET A 681 2.48 -14.32 14.87
CA MET A 681 2.90 -13.98 13.50
C MET A 681 1.78 -14.20 12.47
N GLU A 682 0.53 -14.03 12.91
CA GLU A 682 -0.66 -14.06 12.04
C GLU A 682 -1.02 -12.61 11.72
N GLY A 683 -0.83 -12.20 10.46
CA GLY A 683 -0.97 -10.82 10.02
C GLY A 683 -1.76 -10.68 8.72
N SER A 684 -1.40 -9.66 7.94
CA SER A 684 -2.02 -9.37 6.65
C SER A 684 -1.80 -10.49 5.63
N GLU A 685 -2.85 -10.86 4.89
CA GLU A 685 -2.70 -11.53 3.59
C GLU A 685 -2.34 -10.46 2.55
N ARG A 686 -1.07 -10.06 2.55
CA ARG A 686 -0.48 -9.05 1.65
C ARG A 686 0.53 -9.69 0.71
#